data_AF-A0A8B9D9H1-F1
#
_entry.id   AF-A0A8B9D9H1-F1
#
_cell.length_a   1.000
_cell.length_b   1.000
_cell.length_c   1.000
_cell.angle_alpha   90.00
_cell.angle_beta   90.00
_cell.angle_gamma   90.00
#
_symmetry.space_group_name_H-M   'P 1'
#
loop_
_entity.id
_entity.type
_entity.pdbx_description
1 polymer ?
#
loop_
_entity_poly.entity_id
_entity_poly.type
_entity_poly.pdbx_seq_one_letter_code
_entity_poly.pdbx_strand_id
1 'polypeptide(L)'
;TKKTSLHSMPVSLYASKLTSTHFFPSKQQDNREMFRSVRHMIYDLIEWRSQILSGTLPQDELKELKKKVTAKIDYGNRILDLDLVVRDEDGNILDPEQTSTISLFRAHEIASKQVEERLLEEKVRCSILYVHNVCKIGEDAEVLMSLYDPLESKFISENYLVRWSSSGLPKDIDRLHNLRAVFTDLGSKDLKRDKISFVCQIVRVGRMELRDNNTRKLTSGLRRPFGVAVMDVTDIINGKKKKKHKFNNCGFHTTGLWVTLKLLPGDIHQIRKEFPHLVDRSTAVARKMGFPEIIMPGDVRNDIYVTLVQGDFDKGSKTTAKNVEVTVSVYDEDGKRLESVIFPGAGDEAISEYKSVIYYQVKQPRWFETVKVAIPIEDVNRSHLRFTFRHRSSQDSKDKSEKIFALAFVKLMRYDGTTLRDGEHDLIVYKAEAKKLEDASTYLSLPSTKIELEEKGHSATGKSMQNLGSCTISKDSFQISTLVCSTKLTQNVDLLGLLKWRSNTNLLQQNLKQLMKVDGGEVVKFLQDTLDALFNIMMENSESETFDTLVFDALVFIIGLIADRKFQHFNPVLETYIKKHFSATLAYTKLTKVLKTYVDNAEKCGITDQLFKGPTQRHVQIIMEKLLRTVNRTVISMGRDSELIGSFVACMTAILRQMEDYHYAHLIKTFGKMRSDVVVSVTSFISPQDSLVYSSRMFCRYAEKAFQRINDICSCLSGAFQLWNNYFHLAVAFLTQESLQLENFSSAKRAKILNKYGDMRRQIGFEIRDMWYNLGQHKIKFIPEMVGPILEMTLIPETELRKATIPIFFDMMQCEFHSTRSFQMFENEIITKLDHEVEGGRGDEQYKVLFDKM
;
A
#
# COMPACT_ATOMS: atom_id res chain seq x y z
N THR A 1 -38.60 -17.93 18.96
CA THR A 1 -37.81 -16.88 19.65
C THR A 1 -36.59 -16.55 18.82
N LYS A 2 -36.41 -15.25 18.49
CA LYS A 2 -35.34 -14.62 17.68
C LYS A 2 -35.24 -14.98 16.17
N LYS A 3 -36.28 -14.62 15.41
CA LYS A 3 -36.18 -14.28 13.97
C LYS A 3 -36.08 -12.74 13.87
N THR A 4 -34.88 -12.17 13.94
CA THR A 4 -34.64 -10.74 13.71
C THR A 4 -33.21 -10.51 13.22
N SER A 5 -33.02 -10.18 11.92
CA SER A 5 -32.01 -9.23 11.39
C SER A 5 -31.61 -9.43 9.91
N LEU A 6 -31.95 -10.55 9.25
CA LEU A 6 -31.54 -10.81 7.85
C LEU A 6 -32.43 -10.13 6.77
N HIS A 7 -33.57 -9.54 7.14
CA HIS A 7 -34.45 -8.83 6.20
C HIS A 7 -34.02 -7.38 5.87
N SER A 8 -32.87 -6.93 6.37
CA SER A 8 -32.42 -5.54 6.20
C SER A 8 -31.35 -5.32 5.11
N MET A 9 -30.94 -6.35 4.37
CA MET A 9 -30.00 -6.16 3.26
C MET A 9 -30.69 -5.40 2.11
N PRO A 10 -30.22 -4.19 1.75
CA PRO A 10 -30.85 -3.36 0.73
C PRO A 10 -30.43 -3.84 -0.66
N VAL A 11 -30.72 -5.08 -1.04
CA VAL A 11 -30.40 -5.57 -2.39
C VAL A 11 -31.62 -5.45 -3.32
N SER A 12 -32.84 -5.55 -2.78
CA SER A 12 -34.07 -5.29 -3.54
C SER A 12 -34.20 -3.82 -3.99
N LEU A 13 -33.70 -2.89 -3.16
CA LEU A 13 -33.76 -1.44 -3.42
C LEU A 13 -32.78 -0.98 -4.52
N TYR A 14 -31.72 -1.77 -4.78
CA TYR A 14 -30.79 -1.51 -5.89
C TYR A 14 -31.29 -2.15 -7.19
N ALA A 15 -31.88 -3.35 -7.13
CA ALA A 15 -32.43 -4.04 -8.30
C ALA A 15 -33.65 -3.31 -8.91
N SER A 16 -34.54 -2.75 -8.09
CA SER A 16 -35.73 -2.03 -8.61
C SER A 16 -35.41 -0.62 -9.13
N LYS A 17 -34.25 -0.06 -8.79
CA LYS A 17 -33.84 1.30 -9.19
C LYS A 17 -33.05 1.35 -10.50
N LEU A 18 -32.54 0.21 -10.99
CA LEU A 18 -31.75 0.12 -12.23
C LEU A 18 -32.60 0.05 -13.51
N THR A 19 -33.90 -0.24 -13.41
CA THR A 19 -34.83 -0.17 -14.54
C THR A 19 -35.38 1.23 -14.78
N SER A 20 -35.14 2.17 -13.86
CA SER A 20 -35.54 3.58 -14.01
C SER A 20 -34.39 4.37 -14.62
N THR A 21 -34.67 5.03 -15.74
CA THR A 21 -33.81 5.92 -16.53
C THR A 21 -33.25 7.15 -15.78
N HIS A 22 -33.48 7.28 -14.47
CA HIS A 22 -33.19 8.48 -13.68
C HIS A 22 -31.84 8.48 -12.93
N PHE A 23 -30.97 7.50 -13.13
CA PHE A 23 -29.75 7.39 -12.30
C PHE A 23 -28.62 8.37 -12.64
N PHE A 24 -28.66 9.06 -13.79
CA PHE A 24 -27.62 10.06 -14.13
C PHE A 24 -28.21 11.24 -14.92
N PRO A 25 -28.01 12.50 -14.47
CA PRO A 25 -28.14 13.65 -15.34
C PRO A 25 -27.13 13.50 -16.48
N SER A 26 -27.60 13.70 -17.70
CA SER A 26 -26.87 13.57 -18.95
C SER A 26 -25.61 14.46 -19.00
N LYS A 27 -24.44 13.91 -18.70
CA LYS A 27 -23.15 14.35 -19.27
C LYS A 27 -22.32 13.15 -19.73
N GLN A 28 -22.00 13.17 -21.01
CA GLN A 28 -21.55 12.04 -21.82
C GLN A 28 -20.04 11.78 -21.69
N GLN A 29 -19.68 10.49 -21.71
CA GLN A 29 -18.38 9.88 -22.06
C GLN A 29 -17.51 9.29 -20.93
N ASP A 30 -17.30 9.95 -19.78
CA ASP A 30 -16.47 9.40 -18.67
C ASP A 30 -17.16 8.31 -17.82
N ASN A 31 -18.49 8.27 -17.81
CA ASN A 31 -19.24 7.34 -16.95
C ASN A 31 -19.33 5.88 -17.45
N ARG A 32 -18.81 5.52 -18.62
CA ARG A 32 -18.94 4.14 -19.15
C ARG A 32 -18.05 3.12 -18.45
N GLU A 33 -16.83 3.50 -18.06
CA GLU A 33 -15.92 2.59 -17.34
C GLU A 33 -16.40 2.37 -15.90
N MET A 34 -16.82 3.45 -15.22
CA MET A 34 -17.46 3.38 -13.89
C MET A 34 -18.71 2.50 -13.93
N PHE A 35 -19.59 2.68 -14.92
CA PHE A 35 -20.78 1.84 -15.08
C PHE A 35 -20.46 0.36 -15.27
N ARG A 36 -19.45 0.01 -16.09
CA ARG A 36 -19.05 -1.40 -16.29
C ARG A 36 -18.47 -2.02 -15.03
N SER A 37 -17.70 -1.25 -14.26
CA SER A 37 -17.13 -1.68 -12.98
C SER A 37 -18.25 -1.94 -11.97
N VAL A 38 -19.12 -0.95 -11.75
CA VAL A 38 -20.27 -1.05 -10.82
C VAL A 38 -21.20 -2.20 -11.21
N ARG A 39 -21.45 -2.40 -12.51
CA ARG A 39 -22.27 -3.52 -13.00
C ARG A 39 -21.68 -4.89 -12.64
N HIS A 40 -20.37 -5.08 -12.77
CA HIS A 40 -19.72 -6.34 -12.34
C HIS A 40 -19.87 -6.54 -10.83
N MET A 41 -19.61 -5.48 -10.04
CA MET A 41 -19.77 -5.56 -8.58
C MET A 41 -21.19 -5.94 -8.17
N ILE A 42 -22.20 -5.46 -8.89
CA ILE A 42 -23.61 -5.81 -8.63
C ILE A 42 -23.87 -7.29 -8.93
N TYR A 43 -23.33 -7.84 -10.02
CA TYR A 43 -23.48 -9.28 -10.30
C TYR A 43 -22.86 -10.14 -9.21
N ASP A 44 -21.65 -9.81 -8.76
CA ASP A 44 -21.00 -10.49 -7.63
C ASP A 44 -21.87 -10.42 -6.36
N LEU A 45 -22.43 -9.24 -6.05
CA LEU A 45 -23.29 -9.04 -4.88
C LEU A 45 -24.62 -9.81 -4.98
N ILE A 46 -25.19 -9.95 -6.18
CA ILE A 46 -26.40 -10.76 -6.40
C ILE A 46 -26.10 -12.23 -6.15
N GLU A 47 -24.97 -12.72 -6.64
CA GLU A 47 -24.52 -14.10 -6.42
C GLU A 47 -24.29 -14.38 -4.93
N TRP A 48 -23.51 -13.53 -4.25
CA TRP A 48 -23.24 -13.69 -2.82
C TRP A 48 -24.50 -13.56 -1.98
N ARG A 49 -25.46 -12.71 -2.38
CA ARG A 49 -26.78 -12.68 -1.74
C ARG A 49 -27.51 -14.02 -1.91
N SER A 50 -27.48 -14.63 -3.09
CA SER A 50 -28.10 -15.94 -3.33
C SER A 50 -27.49 -17.01 -2.44
N GLN A 51 -26.17 -16.99 -2.25
CA GLN A 51 -25.45 -17.91 -1.36
C GLN A 51 -25.80 -17.68 0.12
N ILE A 52 -25.92 -16.42 0.56
CA ILE A 52 -26.37 -16.10 1.94
C ILE A 52 -27.81 -16.58 2.17
N LEU A 53 -28.68 -16.44 1.17
CA LEU A 53 -30.09 -16.82 1.26
C LEU A 53 -30.33 -18.32 1.11
N SER A 54 -29.40 -19.08 0.52
CA SER A 54 -29.55 -20.53 0.36
C SER A 54 -29.56 -21.25 1.70
N GLY A 55 -28.95 -20.67 2.74
CA GLY A 55 -28.89 -21.24 4.10
C GLY A 55 -28.07 -22.53 4.19
N THR A 56 -27.34 -22.89 3.13
CA THR A 56 -26.55 -24.12 3.03
C THR A 56 -25.10 -23.94 3.49
N LEU A 57 -24.69 -22.71 3.78
CA LEU A 57 -23.31 -22.37 4.15
C LEU A 57 -23.05 -22.67 5.64
N PRO A 58 -21.90 -23.28 5.97
CA PRO A 58 -21.36 -23.32 7.32
C PRO A 58 -21.24 -21.93 7.95
N GLN A 59 -21.25 -21.86 9.29
CA GLN A 59 -21.25 -20.58 10.02
C GLN A 59 -19.98 -19.74 9.74
N ASP A 60 -18.84 -20.40 9.56
CA ASP A 60 -17.56 -19.75 9.26
C ASP A 60 -17.53 -19.18 7.83
N GLU A 61 -17.99 -19.96 6.84
CA GLU A 61 -18.12 -19.50 5.46
C GLU A 61 -19.13 -18.35 5.33
N LEU A 62 -20.23 -18.41 6.09
CA LEU A 62 -21.21 -17.33 6.14
C LEU A 62 -20.62 -16.04 6.71
N LYS A 63 -19.78 -16.14 7.76
CA LYS A 63 -19.09 -15.00 8.36
C LYS A 63 -18.10 -14.36 7.38
N GLU A 64 -17.32 -15.17 6.68
CA GLU A 64 -16.37 -14.70 5.66
C GLU A 64 -17.09 -14.06 4.46
N LEU A 65 -18.15 -14.70 3.96
CA LEU A 65 -18.94 -14.18 2.85
C LEU A 65 -19.60 -12.85 3.22
N LYS A 66 -20.09 -12.70 4.46
CA LYS A 66 -20.66 -11.45 4.96
C LYS A 66 -19.62 -10.33 5.03
N LYS A 67 -18.39 -10.61 5.48
CA LYS A 67 -17.27 -9.66 5.44
C LYS A 67 -16.94 -9.24 4.02
N LYS A 68 -16.93 -10.20 3.08
CA LYS A 68 -16.66 -9.94 1.66
C LYS A 68 -17.73 -9.06 1.01
N VAL A 69 -19.01 -9.35 1.27
CA VAL A 69 -20.16 -8.56 0.79
C VAL A 69 -20.11 -7.13 1.31
N THR A 70 -19.92 -6.97 2.62
CA THR A 70 -19.89 -5.64 3.26
C THR A 70 -18.75 -4.79 2.73
N ALA A 71 -17.55 -5.35 2.63
CA ALA A 71 -16.41 -4.63 2.09
C ALA A 71 -16.60 -4.19 0.61
N LYS A 72 -17.21 -5.04 -0.22
CA LYS A 72 -17.48 -4.70 -1.64
C LYS A 72 -18.55 -3.62 -1.76
N ILE A 73 -19.55 -3.61 -0.88
CA ILE A 73 -20.56 -2.55 -0.79
C ILE A 73 -19.92 -1.22 -0.37
N ASP A 74 -19.09 -1.25 0.67
CA ASP A 74 -18.48 -0.03 1.21
C ASP A 74 -17.49 0.58 0.19
N TYR A 75 -16.77 -0.26 -0.57
CA TYR A 75 -15.97 0.17 -1.74
C TYR A 75 -16.84 0.77 -2.85
N GLY A 76 -17.94 0.11 -3.22
CA GLY A 76 -18.88 0.61 -4.22
C GLY A 76 -19.49 1.96 -3.82
N ASN A 77 -19.83 2.13 -2.54
CA ASN A 77 -20.32 3.39 -2.00
C ASN A 77 -19.28 4.50 -2.17
N ARG A 78 -18.00 4.24 -1.89
CA ARG A 78 -16.94 5.25 -2.08
C ARG A 78 -16.75 5.68 -3.54
N ILE A 79 -16.80 4.74 -4.48
CA ILE A 79 -16.67 5.07 -5.92
C ILE A 79 -17.89 5.87 -6.42
N LEU A 80 -19.06 5.59 -5.85
CA LEU A 80 -20.32 6.26 -6.18
C LEU A 80 -20.54 7.56 -5.38
N ASP A 81 -19.55 7.97 -4.59
CA ASP A 81 -19.60 9.13 -3.69
C ASP A 81 -20.82 9.10 -2.73
N LEU A 82 -21.10 7.91 -2.20
CA LEU A 82 -22.15 7.63 -1.22
C LEU A 82 -21.57 7.53 0.19
N ASP A 83 -22.45 7.74 1.19
CA ASP A 83 -22.08 7.70 2.61
C ASP A 83 -21.41 6.36 3.01
N LEU A 84 -20.31 6.45 3.76
CA LEU A 84 -19.66 5.30 4.39
C LEU A 84 -20.51 4.77 5.55
N VAL A 85 -20.68 3.45 5.62
CA VAL A 85 -21.43 2.78 6.70
C VAL A 85 -20.46 2.07 7.62
N VAL A 86 -20.42 2.48 8.90
CA VAL A 86 -19.53 1.87 9.89
C VAL A 86 -20.10 0.54 10.40
N ARG A 87 -19.25 -0.49 10.46
CA ARG A 87 -19.64 -1.86 10.83
C ARG A 87 -18.78 -2.43 11.96
N ASP A 88 -19.32 -3.41 12.68
CA ASP A 88 -18.58 -4.19 13.67
C ASP A 88 -17.72 -5.29 13.01
N GLU A 89 -16.96 -6.03 13.82
CA GLU A 89 -16.11 -7.13 13.35
C GLU A 89 -16.87 -8.29 12.68
N ASP A 90 -18.18 -8.37 12.90
CA ASP A 90 -19.09 -9.38 12.33
C ASP A 90 -19.85 -8.84 11.10
N GLY A 91 -19.52 -7.63 10.63
CA GLY A 91 -20.12 -6.98 9.46
C GLY A 91 -21.53 -6.43 9.70
N ASN A 92 -22.00 -6.34 10.94
CA ASN A 92 -23.25 -5.66 11.27
C ASN A 92 -23.03 -4.16 11.29
N ILE A 93 -24.07 -3.38 10.99
CA ILE A 93 -24.03 -1.93 11.11
C ILE A 93 -23.94 -1.57 12.59
N LEU A 94 -22.93 -0.78 12.97
CA LEU A 94 -22.81 -0.32 14.35
C LEU A 94 -24.01 0.56 14.71
N ASP A 95 -24.64 0.25 15.84
CA ASP A 95 -25.70 1.10 16.38
C ASP A 95 -25.07 2.29 17.13
N PRO A 96 -25.28 3.53 16.67
CA PRO A 96 -24.73 4.69 17.35
C PRO A 96 -25.33 4.92 18.74
N GLU A 97 -26.47 4.28 19.05
CA GLU A 97 -27.12 4.40 20.36
C GLU A 97 -26.46 3.53 21.43
N GLN A 98 -25.87 2.40 21.03
CA GLN A 98 -25.18 1.48 21.94
C GLN A 98 -23.66 1.69 21.95
N THR A 99 -23.13 2.38 20.94
CA THR A 99 -21.69 2.60 20.78
C THR A 99 -21.24 3.93 21.40
N SER A 100 -20.04 3.97 21.99
CA SER A 100 -19.45 5.22 22.47
C SER A 100 -19.11 6.15 21.29
N THR A 101 -19.23 7.47 21.46
CA THR A 101 -18.92 8.44 20.40
C THR A 101 -17.48 8.30 19.90
N ILE A 102 -16.53 8.03 20.80
CA ILE A 102 -15.11 7.87 20.48
C ILE A 102 -14.87 6.56 19.72
N SER A 103 -15.50 5.47 20.17
CA SER A 103 -15.40 4.16 19.49
C SER A 103 -15.98 4.23 18.08
N LEU A 104 -17.09 4.93 17.90
CA LEU A 104 -17.71 5.11 16.59
C LEU A 104 -16.83 5.96 15.66
N PHE A 105 -16.22 7.04 16.17
CA PHE A 105 -15.26 7.86 15.41
C PHE A 105 -14.04 7.03 14.97
N ARG A 106 -13.44 6.26 15.88
CA ARG A 106 -12.32 5.37 15.54
C ARG A 106 -12.72 4.32 14.49
N ALA A 107 -13.88 3.69 14.66
CA ALA A 107 -14.36 2.71 13.70
C ALA A 107 -14.59 3.33 12.31
N HIS A 108 -15.05 4.60 12.25
CA HIS A 108 -15.14 5.33 11.00
C HIS A 108 -13.76 5.61 10.37
N GLU A 109 -12.79 6.05 11.17
CA GLU A 109 -11.42 6.33 10.71
C GLU A 109 -10.76 5.07 10.12
N ILE A 110 -10.91 3.94 10.82
CA ILE A 110 -10.44 2.62 10.37
C ILE A 110 -11.13 2.24 9.06
N ALA A 111 -12.46 2.35 8.98
CA ALA A 111 -13.20 2.00 7.77
C ALA A 111 -12.81 2.88 6.57
N SER A 112 -12.59 4.19 6.79
CA SER A 112 -12.13 5.10 5.74
C SER A 112 -10.74 4.73 5.23
N LYS A 113 -9.79 4.46 6.14
CA LYS A 113 -8.43 4.02 5.77
C LYS A 113 -8.44 2.70 5.02
N GLN A 114 -9.22 1.72 5.47
CA GLN A 114 -9.34 0.42 4.78
C GLN A 114 -9.89 0.55 3.35
N VAL A 115 -10.82 1.48 3.11
CA VAL A 115 -11.35 1.75 1.76
C VAL A 115 -10.29 2.44 0.89
N GLU A 116 -9.50 3.37 1.46
CA GLU A 116 -8.39 4.03 0.76
C GLU A 116 -7.22 3.09 0.46
N GLU A 117 -6.86 2.21 1.39
CA GLU A 117 -5.86 1.17 1.20
C GLU A 117 -6.29 0.20 0.08
N ARG A 118 -7.56 -0.19 0.01
CA ARG A 118 -8.06 -1.04 -1.09
C ARG A 118 -8.03 -0.36 -2.46
N LEU A 119 -8.26 0.95 -2.52
CA LEU A 119 -8.06 1.74 -3.76
C LEU A 119 -6.58 1.71 -4.23
N LEU A 120 -5.65 1.49 -3.29
CA LEU A 120 -4.22 1.28 -3.57
C LEU A 120 -3.89 -0.19 -3.86
N GLU A 121 -4.53 -1.16 -3.19
CA GLU A 121 -4.30 -2.61 -3.37
C GLU A 121 -4.85 -3.15 -4.70
N GLU A 122 -5.96 -2.61 -5.24
CA GLU A 122 -6.38 -2.89 -6.62
C GLU A 122 -5.34 -2.40 -7.68
N LYS A 123 -4.23 -1.76 -7.24
CA LYS A 123 -3.07 -1.46 -8.08
C LYS A 123 -1.91 -2.47 -7.95
N VAL A 124 -2.15 -3.73 -7.58
CA VAL A 124 -1.20 -4.79 -7.99
C VAL A 124 -1.35 -4.96 -9.51
N ARG A 125 -0.42 -4.35 -10.25
CA ARG A 125 -0.49 -4.20 -11.70
C ARG A 125 0.67 -4.97 -12.33
N CYS A 126 0.34 -6.01 -13.10
CA CYS A 126 1.30 -6.63 -14.01
C CYS A 126 1.35 -5.85 -15.32
N SER A 127 2.53 -5.78 -15.92
CA SER A 127 2.71 -5.14 -17.23
C SER A 127 2.92 -6.21 -18.29
N ILE A 128 2.07 -6.24 -19.33
CA ILE A 128 2.27 -7.09 -20.49
C ILE A 128 2.99 -6.33 -21.59
N LEU A 129 4.03 -6.97 -22.12
CA LEU A 129 4.76 -6.56 -23.30
C LEU A 129 4.35 -7.43 -24.50
N TYR A 130 3.93 -6.77 -25.56
CA TYR A 130 3.72 -7.36 -26.88
C TYR A 130 4.76 -6.82 -27.85
N VAL A 131 5.62 -7.68 -28.37
CA VAL A 131 6.56 -7.28 -29.43
C VAL A 131 5.92 -7.57 -30.78
N HIS A 132 5.77 -6.54 -31.60
CA HIS A 132 5.35 -6.66 -32.99
C HIS A 132 6.51 -6.29 -33.91
N ASN A 133 6.63 -6.98 -35.04
CA ASN A 133 7.60 -6.70 -36.11
C ASN A 133 9.08 -6.92 -35.83
N VAL A 134 9.72 -7.28 -36.95
CA VAL A 134 11.01 -7.93 -37.11
C VAL A 134 12.05 -6.90 -37.56
N CYS A 135 13.17 -6.81 -36.82
CA CYS A 135 14.34 -6.09 -37.32
C CYS A 135 15.11 -6.99 -38.29
N LYS A 136 15.34 -6.54 -39.53
CA LYS A 136 16.28 -7.21 -40.44
C LYS A 136 17.71 -6.80 -40.07
N ILE A 137 18.37 -7.64 -39.27
CA ILE A 137 19.72 -7.40 -38.78
C ILE A 137 20.79 -7.92 -39.76
N GLY A 138 20.42 -8.86 -40.65
CA GLY A 138 21.32 -9.48 -41.63
C GLY A 138 22.19 -10.62 -41.08
N GLU A 139 22.24 -10.78 -39.76
CA GLU A 139 22.84 -11.90 -39.02
C GLU A 139 21.84 -12.36 -37.94
N ASP A 140 22.10 -13.52 -37.36
CA ASP A 140 21.35 -13.97 -36.18
C ASP A 140 21.55 -13.00 -35.02
N ALA A 141 20.53 -12.81 -34.20
CA ALA A 141 20.57 -11.84 -33.10
C ALA A 141 19.78 -12.30 -31.88
N GLU A 142 20.21 -11.82 -30.72
CA GLU A 142 19.54 -11.94 -29.43
C GLU A 142 19.03 -10.55 -29.03
N VAL A 143 17.75 -10.46 -28.72
CA VAL A 143 17.11 -9.23 -28.25
C VAL A 143 16.74 -9.43 -26.78
N LEU A 144 17.38 -8.66 -25.90
CA LEU A 144 17.13 -8.67 -24.47
C LEU A 144 16.30 -7.45 -24.09
N MET A 145 15.22 -7.67 -23.36
CA MET A 145 14.26 -6.63 -22.99
C MET A 145 14.01 -6.63 -21.47
N SER A 146 14.17 -5.49 -20.81
CA SER A 146 14.01 -5.38 -19.35
C SER A 146 13.55 -3.99 -18.91
N LEU A 147 13.02 -3.93 -17.69
CA LEU A 147 12.70 -2.67 -17.00
C LEU A 147 13.93 -2.18 -16.23
N TYR A 148 14.19 -0.88 -16.30
CA TYR A 148 15.37 -0.23 -15.75
C TYR A 148 15.01 1.08 -15.04
N ASP A 149 15.60 1.29 -13.87
CA ASP A 149 15.56 2.57 -13.16
C ASP A 149 16.83 3.38 -13.50
N PRO A 150 16.70 4.52 -14.22
CA PRO A 150 17.83 5.36 -14.56
C PRO A 150 18.38 6.21 -13.40
N LEU A 151 17.62 6.42 -12.33
CA LEU A 151 18.05 7.17 -11.15
C LEU A 151 18.89 6.29 -10.22
N GLU A 152 18.43 5.07 -9.97
CA GLU A 152 19.18 4.08 -9.17
C GLU A 152 20.26 3.35 -9.99
N SER A 153 20.28 3.56 -11.31
CA SER A 153 21.15 2.86 -12.26
C SER A 153 21.05 1.32 -12.19
N LYS A 154 19.86 0.80 -11.91
CA LYS A 154 19.61 -0.64 -11.67
C LYS A 154 18.48 -1.18 -12.53
N PHE A 155 18.63 -2.41 -12.98
CA PHE A 155 17.56 -3.16 -13.63
C PHE A 155 16.54 -3.63 -12.57
N ILE A 156 15.25 -3.48 -12.89
CA ILE A 156 14.12 -3.83 -12.01
C ILE A 156 13.66 -5.26 -12.29
N SER A 157 13.72 -5.72 -13.54
CA SER A 157 13.20 -7.03 -13.96
C SER A 157 14.27 -7.91 -14.60
N GLU A 158 13.98 -9.21 -14.66
CA GLU A 158 14.71 -10.14 -15.52
C GLU A 158 14.69 -9.69 -16.98
N ASN A 159 15.71 -10.08 -17.74
CA ASN A 159 15.73 -9.93 -19.20
C ASN A 159 14.73 -10.90 -19.82
N TYR A 160 13.88 -10.42 -20.71
CA TYR A 160 13.12 -11.25 -21.64
C TYR A 160 13.95 -11.42 -22.92
N LEU A 161 14.26 -12.66 -23.29
CA LEU A 161 15.17 -12.98 -24.39
C LEU A 161 14.41 -13.52 -25.60
N VAL A 162 14.62 -12.90 -26.76
CA VAL A 162 14.11 -13.37 -28.04
C VAL A 162 15.27 -13.59 -29.01
N ARG A 163 15.35 -14.78 -29.61
CA ARG A 163 16.36 -15.13 -30.62
C ARG A 163 15.81 -14.99 -32.03
N TRP A 164 16.37 -14.06 -32.79
CA TRP A 164 16.06 -13.83 -34.19
C TRP A 164 17.07 -14.49 -35.12
N SER A 165 16.57 -15.00 -36.24
CA SER A 165 17.40 -15.48 -37.34
C SER A 165 17.87 -14.33 -38.23
N SER A 166 18.85 -14.60 -39.08
CA SER A 166 19.30 -13.68 -40.14
C SER A 166 18.19 -13.21 -41.09
N SER A 167 17.10 -13.97 -41.23
CA SER A 167 15.89 -13.59 -41.97
C SER A 167 15.00 -12.58 -41.24
N GLY A 168 15.29 -12.35 -39.96
CA GLY A 168 14.56 -11.49 -39.03
C GLY A 168 13.41 -12.21 -38.30
N LEU A 169 13.03 -13.42 -38.69
CA LEU A 169 12.01 -14.19 -37.97
C LEU A 169 12.63 -14.92 -36.76
N PRO A 170 11.85 -15.19 -35.69
CA PRO A 170 12.29 -16.08 -34.61
C PRO A 170 12.78 -17.43 -35.16
N LYS A 171 13.89 -17.95 -34.61
CA LYS A 171 14.51 -19.20 -35.12
C LYS A 171 13.62 -20.43 -35.00
N ASP A 172 12.75 -20.48 -34.00
CA ASP A 172 11.77 -21.55 -33.80
C ASP A 172 10.36 -21.08 -34.16
N ILE A 173 9.73 -21.80 -35.09
CA ILE A 173 8.35 -21.57 -35.53
C ILE A 173 7.37 -21.85 -34.37
N ASP A 174 7.67 -22.83 -33.52
CA ASP A 174 6.88 -23.13 -32.30
C ASP A 174 6.98 -22.04 -31.22
N ARG A 175 7.97 -21.14 -31.32
CA ARG A 175 8.16 -20.01 -30.39
C ARG A 175 7.53 -18.70 -30.89
N LEU A 176 6.69 -18.71 -31.93
CA LEU A 176 5.90 -17.53 -32.36
C LEU A 176 4.95 -17.02 -31.27
N HIS A 177 4.48 -17.91 -30.38
CA HIS A 177 3.68 -17.56 -29.19
C HIS A 177 4.50 -16.77 -28.16
N ASN A 178 5.81 -16.95 -28.19
CA ASN A 178 6.79 -16.42 -27.25
C ASN A 178 7.29 -15.02 -27.64
N LEU A 179 6.50 -14.23 -28.40
CA LEU A 179 6.71 -12.78 -28.66
C LEU A 179 5.97 -11.90 -27.63
N ARG A 180 5.42 -12.53 -26.60
CA ARG A 180 4.67 -11.92 -25.51
C ARG A 180 5.40 -12.23 -24.21
N ALA A 181 5.58 -11.20 -23.38
CA ALA A 181 6.14 -11.36 -22.05
C ALA A 181 5.28 -10.62 -21.03
N VAL A 182 5.14 -11.18 -19.84
CA VAL A 182 4.50 -10.54 -18.69
C VAL A 182 5.58 -10.20 -17.67
N PHE A 183 5.67 -8.92 -17.32
CA PHE A 183 6.47 -8.43 -16.21
C PHE A 183 5.62 -8.45 -14.93
N THR A 184 6.02 -9.28 -13.96
CA THR A 184 5.27 -9.54 -12.72
C THR A 184 6.04 -9.04 -11.48
N ASP A 185 5.38 -9.10 -10.32
CA ASP A 185 5.96 -8.80 -9.00
C ASP A 185 6.39 -7.33 -8.79
N LEU A 186 5.86 -6.40 -9.59
CA LEU A 186 6.06 -4.97 -9.42
C LEU A 186 5.20 -4.44 -8.27
N GLY A 187 5.83 -3.89 -7.23
CA GLY A 187 5.17 -3.39 -6.02
C GLY A 187 4.75 -1.92 -6.11
N SER A 188 4.09 -1.41 -5.07
CA SER A 188 3.61 -0.02 -5.04
C SER A 188 4.75 1.01 -5.08
N LYS A 189 5.90 0.72 -4.43
CA LYS A 189 7.13 1.51 -4.52
C LYS A 189 7.68 1.55 -5.94
N ASP A 190 7.68 0.43 -6.65
CA ASP A 190 8.20 0.38 -8.02
C ASP A 190 7.33 1.20 -8.96
N LEU A 191 6.01 1.16 -8.77
CA LEU A 191 5.06 1.98 -9.54
C LEU A 191 5.18 3.48 -9.22
N LYS A 192 5.55 3.85 -7.99
CA LYS A 192 5.73 5.24 -7.55
C LYS A 192 7.08 5.85 -7.92
N ARG A 193 7.99 5.10 -8.56
CA ARG A 193 9.29 5.62 -9.01
C ARG A 193 9.08 6.80 -9.96
N ASP A 194 9.92 7.82 -9.82
CA ASP A 194 9.87 9.03 -10.65
C ASP A 194 10.06 8.75 -12.13
N LYS A 195 10.87 7.73 -12.45
CA LYS A 195 11.16 7.33 -13.83
C LYS A 195 11.42 5.84 -13.97
N ILE A 196 10.75 5.20 -14.92
CA ILE A 196 10.96 3.81 -15.31
C ILE A 196 11.19 3.76 -16.81
N SER A 197 12.30 3.16 -17.21
CA SER A 197 12.69 2.99 -18.61
C SER A 197 12.60 1.53 -19.02
N PHE A 198 12.08 1.29 -20.22
CA PHE A 198 12.15 0.00 -20.89
C PHE A 198 13.37 -0.01 -21.80
N VAL A 199 14.29 -0.96 -21.56
CA VAL A 199 15.57 -1.09 -22.26
C VAL A 199 15.51 -2.31 -23.15
N CYS A 200 15.94 -2.14 -24.40
CA CYS A 200 16.09 -3.20 -25.38
C CYS A 200 17.54 -3.24 -25.85
N GLN A 201 18.26 -4.32 -25.55
CA GLN A 201 19.63 -4.55 -25.99
C GLN A 201 19.64 -5.58 -27.12
N ILE A 202 20.37 -5.29 -28.20
CA ILE A 202 20.50 -6.18 -29.34
C ILE A 202 21.94 -6.65 -29.43
N VAL A 203 22.12 -7.96 -29.38
CA VAL A 203 23.40 -8.66 -29.51
C VAL A 203 23.36 -9.46 -30.81
N ARG A 204 24.33 -9.23 -31.70
CA ARG A 204 24.50 -10.01 -32.93
C ARG A 204 25.31 -11.26 -32.64
N VAL A 205 24.89 -12.38 -33.25
CA VAL A 205 25.58 -13.67 -33.18
C VAL A 205 26.11 -13.99 -34.57
N GLY A 206 27.43 -13.90 -34.74
CA GLY A 206 28.03 -13.97 -36.08
C GLY A 206 29.55 -14.08 -36.08
N ARG A 207 30.19 -13.53 -37.12
CA ARG A 207 31.65 -13.55 -37.30
C ARG A 207 32.35 -12.41 -36.59
N MET A 208 33.62 -12.51 -36.17
CA MET A 208 34.28 -11.40 -35.46
C MET A 208 34.43 -10.13 -36.32
N GLU A 209 34.84 -10.28 -37.59
CA GLU A 209 35.00 -9.21 -38.57
C GLU A 209 33.95 -9.33 -39.67
N LEU A 210 33.39 -8.18 -40.09
CA LEU A 210 32.36 -8.09 -41.14
C LEU A 210 32.95 -7.94 -42.55
N ARG A 211 34.28 -7.85 -42.70
CA ARG A 211 34.94 -7.73 -44.01
C ARG A 211 35.11 -9.11 -44.64
N ASP A 212 34.63 -9.26 -45.88
CA ASP A 212 34.86 -10.47 -46.67
C ASP A 212 36.30 -10.53 -47.15
N ASN A 213 37.13 -11.34 -46.48
CA ASN A 213 38.40 -11.80 -47.02
C ASN A 213 38.23 -13.24 -47.49
N ASN A 214 38.12 -13.41 -48.82
CA ASN A 214 37.72 -14.64 -49.51
C ASN A 214 38.67 -15.86 -49.39
N THR A 215 39.64 -15.88 -48.48
CA THR A 215 40.68 -16.94 -48.46
C THR A 215 40.79 -17.73 -47.17
N ARG A 216 40.06 -17.41 -46.09
CA ARG A 216 40.17 -18.15 -44.81
C ARG A 216 38.83 -18.38 -44.11
N LYS A 217 38.64 -19.56 -43.49
CA LYS A 217 37.49 -19.84 -42.61
C LYS A 217 37.55 -18.92 -41.39
N LEU A 218 36.54 -18.08 -41.24
CA LEU A 218 36.39 -17.13 -40.13
C LEU A 218 35.60 -17.76 -38.98
N THR A 219 35.93 -17.37 -37.75
CA THR A 219 35.22 -17.80 -36.54
C THR A 219 33.76 -17.31 -36.59
N SER A 220 32.80 -18.18 -36.26
CA SER A 220 31.37 -17.88 -36.23
C SER A 220 30.74 -18.17 -34.85
N GLY A 221 29.51 -17.71 -34.63
CA GLY A 221 28.77 -17.93 -33.37
C GLY A 221 29.21 -17.03 -32.22
N LEU A 222 29.89 -15.91 -32.51
CA LEU A 222 30.38 -14.96 -31.51
C LEU A 222 29.31 -13.91 -31.20
N ARG A 223 29.02 -13.73 -29.90
CA ARG A 223 28.11 -12.70 -29.38
C ARG A 223 28.82 -11.34 -29.37
N ARG A 224 28.26 -10.36 -30.06
CA ARG A 224 28.81 -9.00 -30.21
C ARG A 224 27.72 -7.96 -29.99
N PRO A 225 28.03 -6.80 -29.37
CA PRO A 225 27.03 -5.77 -29.17
C PRO A 225 26.64 -5.16 -30.51
N PHE A 226 25.35 -4.90 -30.74
CA PHE A 226 24.87 -4.24 -31.94
C PHE A 226 24.24 -2.88 -31.68
N GLY A 227 23.34 -2.80 -30.69
CA GLY A 227 22.68 -1.55 -30.36
C GLY A 227 21.82 -1.66 -29.12
N VAL A 228 21.49 -0.52 -28.53
CA VAL A 228 20.61 -0.41 -27.36
C VAL A 228 19.56 0.65 -27.66
N ALA A 229 18.32 0.38 -27.30
CA ALA A 229 17.21 1.33 -27.36
C ALA A 229 16.57 1.47 -25.99
N VAL A 230 16.17 2.68 -25.62
CA VAL A 230 15.58 3.00 -24.33
C VAL A 230 14.30 3.80 -24.54
N MET A 231 13.24 3.45 -23.81
CA MET A 231 11.95 4.13 -23.87
C MET A 231 11.45 4.44 -22.46
N ASP A 232 11.01 5.67 -22.22
CA ASP A 232 10.34 6.03 -20.97
C ASP A 232 8.93 5.42 -20.94
N VAL A 233 8.64 4.61 -19.92
CA VAL A 233 7.36 3.91 -19.73
C VAL A 233 6.63 4.35 -18.47
N THR A 234 7.12 5.40 -17.80
CA THR A 234 6.59 5.89 -16.51
C THR A 234 5.09 6.22 -16.60
N ASP A 235 4.67 6.95 -17.63
CA ASP A 235 3.25 7.30 -17.86
C ASP A 235 2.35 6.08 -18.09
N ILE A 236 2.89 5.03 -18.71
CA ILE A 236 2.15 3.80 -19.06
C ILE A 236 1.97 2.95 -17.80
N ILE A 237 3.03 2.81 -17.01
CA ILE A 237 3.03 2.06 -15.75
C ILE A 237 2.14 2.76 -14.70
N ASN A 238 2.16 4.10 -14.67
CA ASN A 238 1.26 4.89 -13.83
C ASN A 238 -0.20 4.87 -14.28
N GLY A 239 -0.50 4.33 -15.47
CA GLY A 239 -1.86 4.24 -16.00
C GLY A 239 -2.41 5.57 -16.54
N LYS A 240 -1.56 6.58 -16.77
CA LYS A 240 -1.97 7.90 -17.27
C LYS A 240 -2.20 7.93 -18.79
N LYS A 241 -1.69 6.95 -19.56
CA LYS A 241 -1.86 6.87 -21.04
C LYS A 241 -1.93 5.42 -21.56
N LYS A 242 -2.84 5.14 -22.51
CA LYS A 242 -2.81 3.95 -23.39
C LYS A 242 -2.30 4.38 -24.78
N LYS A 243 -1.04 4.11 -25.15
CA LYS A 243 -0.53 4.41 -26.52
C LYS A 243 0.43 3.32 -27.05
N LYS A 244 0.29 3.01 -28.35
CA LYS A 244 1.24 2.21 -29.15
C LYS A 244 2.40 3.13 -29.58
N HIS A 245 3.66 2.71 -29.41
CA HIS A 245 4.83 3.49 -29.83
C HIS A 245 5.79 2.67 -30.71
N LYS A 246 6.50 3.38 -31.59
CA LYS A 246 7.49 2.85 -32.54
C LYS A 246 8.89 3.04 -31.96
N PHE A 247 9.71 1.99 -31.87
CA PHE A 247 11.15 2.19 -31.66
C PHE A 247 11.79 2.50 -33.01
N ASN A 248 12.21 3.76 -33.19
CA ASN A 248 13.17 4.10 -34.22
C ASN A 248 14.56 3.89 -33.63
N ASN A 249 15.34 2.98 -34.21
CA ASN A 249 16.71 2.76 -33.81
C ASN A 249 17.53 4.03 -34.12
N CYS A 250 18.34 4.50 -33.17
CA CYS A 250 19.34 5.54 -33.44
C CYS A 250 20.44 4.93 -34.31
N GLY A 251 20.24 4.89 -35.63
CA GLY A 251 21.28 4.47 -36.57
C GLY A 251 20.89 4.15 -38.01
N PHE A 252 19.65 3.74 -38.33
CA PHE A 252 19.29 3.36 -39.71
C PHE A 252 17.82 3.66 -40.04
N HIS A 253 17.60 4.45 -41.10
CA HIS A 253 16.30 5.03 -41.47
C HIS A 253 15.20 4.05 -41.98
N THR A 254 15.40 2.73 -41.95
CA THR A 254 14.45 1.77 -42.59
C THR A 254 14.13 0.49 -41.81
N THR A 255 14.69 0.26 -40.60
CA THR A 255 14.36 -0.92 -39.76
C THR A 255 14.10 -0.51 -38.31
N GLY A 256 13.03 -1.05 -37.70
CA GLY A 256 12.62 -0.68 -36.34
C GLY A 256 11.89 -1.80 -35.61
N LEU A 257 12.08 -1.88 -34.29
CA LEU A 257 11.37 -2.77 -33.39
C LEU A 257 10.02 -2.11 -33.01
N TRP A 258 8.92 -2.87 -32.97
CA TRP A 258 7.66 -2.32 -32.45
C TRP A 258 7.28 -3.03 -31.17
N VAL A 259 6.94 -2.25 -30.17
CA VAL A 259 6.60 -2.77 -28.86
C VAL A 259 5.31 -2.10 -28.42
N THR A 260 4.37 -2.92 -27.99
CA THR A 260 3.11 -2.50 -27.41
C THR A 260 3.08 -2.93 -25.96
N LEU A 261 2.98 -1.98 -25.05
CA LEU A 261 2.84 -2.24 -23.62
C LEU A 261 1.37 -2.11 -23.20
N LYS A 262 0.90 -3.05 -22.38
CA LYS A 262 -0.45 -3.03 -21.82
C LYS A 262 -0.40 -3.41 -20.35
N LEU A 263 -0.90 -2.52 -19.49
CA LEU A 263 -1.05 -2.76 -18.06
C LEU A 263 -2.29 -3.63 -17.79
N LEU A 264 -2.14 -4.71 -17.04
CA LEU A 264 -3.26 -5.55 -16.57
C LEU A 264 -3.25 -5.62 -15.03
N PRO A 265 -4.39 -5.38 -14.37
CA PRO A 265 -4.51 -5.57 -12.93
C PRO A 265 -4.60 -7.06 -12.57
N GLY A 266 -4.08 -7.43 -11.40
CA GLY A 266 -4.17 -8.80 -10.86
C GLY A 266 -2.85 -9.55 -10.86
N ASP A 267 -2.84 -10.70 -10.19
CA ASP A 267 -1.71 -11.64 -10.18
C ASP A 267 -1.67 -12.49 -11.47
N ILE A 268 -0.61 -13.27 -11.67
CA ILE A 268 -0.46 -14.09 -12.89
C ILE A 268 -1.60 -15.11 -13.07
N HIS A 269 -2.16 -15.64 -11.97
CA HIS A 269 -3.25 -16.60 -12.01
C HIS A 269 -4.57 -15.95 -12.42
N GLN A 270 -4.88 -14.79 -11.83
CA GLN A 270 -6.04 -13.98 -12.14
C GLN A 270 -5.97 -13.48 -13.59
N ILE A 271 -4.81 -12.99 -14.03
CA ILE A 271 -4.62 -12.51 -15.40
C ILE A 271 -4.82 -13.62 -16.43
N ARG A 272 -4.30 -14.82 -16.17
CA ARG A 272 -4.53 -15.99 -17.04
C ARG A 272 -6.00 -16.39 -17.10
N LYS A 273 -6.76 -16.17 -16.03
CA LYS A 273 -8.21 -16.47 -15.97
C LYS A 273 -9.06 -15.39 -16.64
N GLU A 274 -8.76 -14.11 -16.41
CA GLU A 274 -9.54 -12.96 -16.91
C GLU A 274 -9.16 -12.57 -18.35
N PHE A 275 -7.91 -12.80 -18.74
CA PHE A 275 -7.37 -12.44 -20.05
C PHE A 275 -6.66 -13.61 -20.77
N PRO A 276 -7.34 -14.77 -20.95
CA PRO A 276 -6.71 -15.97 -21.54
C PRO A 276 -6.24 -15.77 -23.00
N HIS A 277 -6.85 -14.83 -23.72
CA HIS A 277 -6.45 -14.45 -25.08
C HIS A 277 -5.14 -13.65 -25.14
N LEU A 278 -4.76 -13.02 -24.01
CA LEU A 278 -3.56 -12.21 -23.87
C LEU A 278 -2.41 -12.99 -23.26
N VAL A 279 -2.69 -13.74 -22.19
CA VAL A 279 -1.72 -14.52 -21.41
C VAL A 279 -2.22 -15.96 -21.30
N ASP A 280 -1.45 -16.86 -21.87
CA ASP A 280 -1.66 -18.31 -21.75
C ASP A 280 -0.58 -18.92 -20.83
N ARG A 281 -0.47 -20.25 -20.84
CA ARG A 281 0.58 -20.97 -20.09
C ARG A 281 1.96 -20.90 -20.76
N SER A 282 2.02 -20.63 -22.06
CA SER A 282 3.26 -20.57 -22.85
C SER A 282 3.93 -19.20 -22.83
N THR A 283 3.19 -18.16 -22.41
CA THR A 283 3.67 -16.78 -22.34
C THR A 283 4.83 -16.66 -21.34
N ALA A 284 5.94 -16.05 -21.79
CA ALA A 284 7.11 -15.81 -20.95
C ALA A 284 6.76 -14.91 -19.75
N VAL A 285 7.27 -15.25 -18.58
CA VAL A 285 7.10 -14.47 -17.34
C VAL A 285 8.45 -13.96 -16.90
N ALA A 286 8.65 -12.65 -16.99
CA ALA A 286 9.82 -11.95 -16.49
C ALA A 286 9.50 -11.39 -15.09
N ARG A 287 10.03 -12.03 -14.05
CA ARG A 287 9.79 -11.59 -12.67
C ARG A 287 10.63 -10.34 -12.34
N LYS A 288 10.23 -9.60 -11.31
CA LYS A 288 11.05 -8.58 -10.67
C LYS A 288 12.34 -9.22 -10.11
N MET A 289 13.48 -8.58 -10.30
CA MET A 289 14.72 -8.92 -9.58
C MET A 289 14.61 -8.36 -8.16
N GLY A 290 14.77 -9.24 -7.17
CA GLY A 290 14.35 -8.96 -5.79
C GLY A 290 12.93 -9.45 -5.50
N PHE A 291 12.46 -9.16 -4.30
CA PHE A 291 11.13 -9.56 -3.86
C PHE A 291 10.06 -8.49 -4.15
N PRO A 292 8.78 -8.90 -4.36
CA PRO A 292 7.66 -7.99 -4.21
C PRO A 292 7.57 -7.47 -2.76
N GLU A 293 6.75 -6.44 -2.54
CA GLU A 293 6.57 -5.87 -1.19
C GLU A 293 5.97 -6.88 -0.21
N ILE A 294 5.08 -7.75 -0.70
CA ILE A 294 4.43 -8.79 0.10
C ILE A 294 4.85 -10.13 -0.46
N ILE A 295 5.41 -10.99 0.40
CA ILE A 295 5.70 -12.38 0.11
C ILE A 295 4.65 -13.22 0.83
N MET A 296 3.82 -13.93 0.08
CA MET A 296 2.76 -14.76 0.66
C MET A 296 3.35 -16.03 1.29
N PRO A 297 2.79 -16.55 2.40
CA PRO A 297 3.23 -17.82 2.98
C PRO A 297 3.12 -18.95 1.95
N GLY A 298 4.16 -19.77 1.84
CA GLY A 298 4.25 -20.84 0.85
C GLY A 298 4.84 -20.46 -0.53
N ASP A 299 5.15 -19.20 -0.81
CA ASP A 299 5.90 -18.82 -2.02
C ASP A 299 7.38 -19.24 -1.89
N VAL A 300 7.78 -20.27 -2.64
CA VAL A 300 9.15 -20.78 -2.64
C VAL A 300 9.89 -20.19 -3.82
N ARG A 301 10.90 -19.36 -3.53
CA ARG A 301 11.77 -18.75 -4.53
C ARG A 301 13.23 -18.96 -4.14
N ASN A 302 14.06 -19.33 -5.12
CA ASN A 302 15.50 -19.52 -4.94
C ASN A 302 16.25 -19.13 -6.23
N ASP A 303 16.14 -17.85 -6.60
CA ASP A 303 16.79 -17.32 -7.80
C ASP A 303 18.07 -16.59 -7.41
N ILE A 304 19.19 -16.89 -8.06
CA ILE A 304 20.46 -16.19 -7.85
C ILE A 304 20.78 -15.41 -9.13
N TYR A 305 20.68 -14.08 -9.09
CA TYR A 305 21.08 -13.25 -10.22
C TYR A 305 22.57 -12.97 -10.16
N VAL A 306 23.25 -13.22 -11.28
CA VAL A 306 24.69 -13.01 -11.44
C VAL A 306 24.89 -12.06 -12.60
N THR A 307 25.46 -10.89 -12.31
CA THR A 307 25.80 -9.87 -13.30
C THR A 307 27.30 -9.87 -13.52
N LEU A 308 27.72 -10.09 -14.77
CA LEU A 308 29.08 -9.83 -15.22
C LEU A 308 29.25 -8.32 -15.36
N VAL A 309 29.98 -7.66 -14.46
CA VAL A 309 30.09 -6.19 -14.46
C VAL A 309 31.17 -5.75 -15.44
N GLN A 310 32.42 -6.00 -15.09
CA GLN A 310 33.58 -5.54 -15.87
C GLN A 310 34.84 -6.37 -15.57
N GLY A 311 35.86 -6.20 -16.41
CA GLY A 311 37.20 -6.70 -16.14
C GLY A 311 38.28 -5.82 -16.73
N ASP A 312 39.52 -5.99 -16.27
CA ASP A 312 40.73 -5.35 -16.83
C ASP A 312 41.76 -6.46 -17.08
N PHE A 313 42.09 -6.69 -18.34
CA PHE A 313 43.00 -7.76 -18.75
C PHE A 313 44.22 -7.17 -19.46
N ASP A 314 45.40 -7.48 -18.94
CA ASP A 314 46.62 -7.00 -19.56
C ASP A 314 46.86 -7.64 -20.93
N LYS A 315 47.42 -6.83 -21.84
CA LYS A 315 47.85 -7.25 -23.18
C LYS A 315 48.96 -8.32 -23.15
N GLY A 316 49.65 -8.47 -22.02
CA GLY A 316 50.80 -9.37 -21.89
C GLY A 316 51.90 -8.99 -22.89
N SER A 317 52.46 -9.98 -23.57
CA SER A 317 53.49 -9.81 -24.62
C SER A 317 52.93 -9.49 -26.02
N LYS A 318 51.60 -9.42 -26.19
CA LYS A 318 50.97 -9.11 -27.49
C LYS A 318 50.89 -7.59 -27.73
N THR A 319 50.90 -7.19 -29.00
CA THR A 319 50.79 -5.78 -29.42
C THR A 319 49.37 -5.23 -29.24
N THR A 320 48.35 -6.07 -29.41
CA THR A 320 46.93 -5.72 -29.28
C THR A 320 46.30 -6.36 -28.03
N ALA A 321 45.24 -5.73 -27.50
CA ALA A 321 44.47 -6.29 -26.41
C ALA A 321 43.77 -7.60 -26.82
N LYS A 322 43.46 -8.46 -25.84
CA LYS A 322 42.74 -9.72 -26.07
C LYS A 322 41.24 -9.43 -26.28
N ASN A 323 40.61 -10.13 -27.22
CA ASN A 323 39.15 -10.23 -27.27
C ASN A 323 38.72 -11.27 -26.23
N VAL A 324 38.23 -10.83 -25.08
CA VAL A 324 37.93 -11.70 -23.94
C VAL A 324 36.49 -12.18 -24.01
N GLU A 325 36.30 -13.50 -23.94
CA GLU A 325 35.03 -14.16 -23.69
C GLU A 325 35.05 -14.74 -22.27
N VAL A 326 34.02 -14.46 -21.49
CA VAL A 326 33.80 -15.05 -20.16
C VAL A 326 32.79 -16.16 -20.30
N THR A 327 33.18 -17.35 -19.90
CA THR A 327 32.27 -18.49 -19.78
C THR A 327 31.89 -18.67 -18.32
N VAL A 328 30.58 -18.62 -18.03
CA VAL A 328 29.98 -18.87 -16.72
C VAL A 328 29.40 -20.28 -16.69
N SER A 329 29.70 -21.03 -15.63
CA SER A 329 29.18 -22.37 -15.41
C SER A 329 29.06 -22.65 -13.92
N VAL A 330 28.12 -23.51 -13.54
CA VAL A 330 27.91 -23.92 -12.15
C VAL A 330 28.48 -25.32 -11.94
N TYR A 331 29.25 -25.50 -10.88
CA TYR A 331 29.89 -26.76 -10.52
C TYR A 331 29.59 -27.11 -9.06
N ASP A 332 29.63 -28.40 -8.74
CA ASP A 332 29.65 -28.87 -7.36
C ASP A 332 31.09 -28.95 -6.80
N GLU A 333 31.21 -29.26 -5.52
CA GLU A 333 32.49 -29.39 -4.81
C GLU A 333 33.41 -30.49 -5.37
N ASP A 334 32.81 -31.50 -6.01
CA ASP A 334 33.51 -32.61 -6.66
C ASP A 334 34.01 -32.24 -8.07
N GLY A 335 33.67 -31.04 -8.57
CA GLY A 335 34.06 -30.54 -9.89
C GLY A 335 33.18 -31.05 -11.03
N LYS A 336 32.02 -31.62 -10.75
CA LYS A 336 31.00 -31.97 -11.73
C LYS A 336 30.12 -30.76 -12.04
N ARG A 337 29.81 -30.57 -13.32
CA ARG A 337 28.98 -29.47 -13.79
C ARG A 337 27.51 -29.75 -13.51
N LEU A 338 26.79 -28.75 -13.00
CA LEU A 338 25.34 -28.77 -12.93
C LEU A 338 24.76 -28.37 -14.28
N GLU A 339 23.94 -29.25 -14.86
CA GLU A 339 23.37 -29.05 -16.19
C GLU A 339 22.05 -28.30 -16.11
N SER A 340 21.78 -27.42 -17.09
CA SER A 340 20.49 -26.72 -17.24
C SER A 340 20.04 -25.91 -16.00
N VAL A 341 20.97 -25.19 -15.37
CA VAL A 341 20.69 -24.34 -14.19
C VAL A 341 20.78 -22.83 -14.45
N ILE A 342 21.28 -22.42 -15.61
CA ILE A 342 21.47 -21.01 -15.98
C ILE A 342 20.37 -20.58 -16.94
N PHE A 343 19.70 -19.47 -16.64
CA PHE A 343 18.68 -18.84 -17.45
C PHE A 343 19.17 -17.46 -17.90
N PRO A 344 19.55 -17.30 -19.19
CA PRO A 344 19.99 -16.01 -19.74
C PRO A 344 18.90 -14.93 -19.70
N GLY A 345 17.64 -15.36 -19.74
CA GLY A 345 16.47 -14.50 -19.66
C GLY A 345 15.18 -15.32 -19.62
N ALA A 346 14.07 -14.67 -19.29
CA ALA A 346 12.74 -15.21 -19.38
C ALA A 346 12.38 -15.53 -20.85
N GLY A 347 11.67 -16.64 -21.06
CA GLY A 347 11.25 -17.09 -22.39
C GLY A 347 12.29 -17.94 -23.13
N ASP A 348 13.46 -18.20 -22.56
CA ASP A 348 14.43 -19.16 -23.11
C ASP A 348 14.62 -20.36 -22.17
N GLU A 349 15.17 -21.44 -22.72
CA GLU A 349 15.44 -22.66 -21.95
C GLU A 349 16.68 -22.51 -21.07
N ALA A 350 16.73 -23.34 -20.03
CA ALA A 350 17.87 -23.41 -19.15
C ALA A 350 19.08 -24.00 -19.88
N ILE A 351 20.26 -23.41 -19.65
CA ILE A 351 21.53 -23.82 -20.23
C ILE A 351 22.54 -24.14 -19.12
N SER A 352 23.58 -24.89 -19.47
CA SER A 352 24.65 -25.29 -18.54
C SER A 352 25.85 -24.35 -18.58
N GLU A 353 25.99 -23.60 -19.68
CA GLU A 353 27.13 -22.73 -19.94
C GLU A 353 26.67 -21.43 -20.61
N TYR A 354 26.94 -20.30 -19.96
CA TYR A 354 26.69 -18.98 -20.54
C TYR A 354 27.99 -18.36 -21.02
N LYS A 355 27.97 -17.74 -22.20
CA LYS A 355 29.14 -17.07 -22.81
C LYS A 355 28.85 -15.59 -22.97
N SER A 356 29.71 -14.72 -22.47
CA SER A 356 29.52 -13.27 -22.54
C SER A 356 29.62 -12.72 -23.97
N VAL A 357 29.21 -11.47 -24.14
CA VAL A 357 29.54 -10.66 -25.32
C VAL A 357 31.05 -10.42 -25.38
N ILE A 358 31.58 -10.34 -26.61
CA ILE A 358 33.00 -10.10 -26.88
C ILE A 358 33.17 -8.70 -27.43
N TYR A 359 33.97 -7.89 -26.74
CA TYR A 359 34.39 -6.58 -27.19
C TYR A 359 35.73 -6.68 -27.95
N TYR A 360 35.74 -6.16 -29.17
CA TYR A 360 36.92 -6.24 -30.05
C TYR A 360 38.06 -5.35 -29.54
N GLN A 361 39.17 -5.97 -29.15
CA GLN A 361 40.40 -5.32 -28.68
C GLN A 361 40.21 -4.30 -27.55
N VAL A 362 39.22 -4.52 -26.68
CA VAL A 362 38.97 -3.67 -25.51
C VAL A 362 39.67 -4.25 -24.29
N LYS A 363 40.61 -3.49 -23.71
CA LYS A 363 41.36 -3.90 -22.50
C LYS A 363 40.46 -4.04 -21.27
N GLN A 364 39.48 -3.13 -21.16
CA GLN A 364 38.53 -3.07 -20.04
C GLN A 364 37.09 -3.34 -20.49
N PRO A 365 36.72 -4.61 -20.77
CA PRO A 365 35.34 -4.96 -21.09
C PRO A 365 34.38 -4.58 -19.97
N ARG A 366 33.25 -3.97 -20.35
CA ARG A 366 32.10 -3.69 -19.46
C ARG A 366 30.91 -4.46 -19.99
N TRP A 367 30.64 -5.63 -19.43
CA TRP A 367 29.58 -6.51 -19.93
C TRP A 367 28.21 -6.05 -19.48
N PHE A 368 28.03 -5.83 -18.18
CA PHE A 368 26.73 -5.59 -17.55
C PHE A 368 25.66 -6.61 -17.99
N GLU A 369 26.06 -7.87 -18.13
CA GLU A 369 25.20 -8.97 -18.54
C GLU A 369 24.72 -9.73 -17.30
N THR A 370 23.40 -9.70 -17.04
CA THR A 370 22.77 -10.40 -15.93
C THR A 370 22.15 -11.71 -16.40
N VAL A 371 22.49 -12.80 -15.73
CA VAL A 371 21.88 -14.13 -15.90
C VAL A 371 21.30 -14.60 -14.58
N LYS A 372 20.22 -15.39 -14.65
CA LYS A 372 19.64 -16.04 -13.48
C LYS A 372 20.22 -17.44 -13.34
N VAL A 373 20.63 -17.82 -12.15
CA VAL A 373 21.09 -19.15 -11.78
C VAL A 373 20.06 -19.73 -10.81
N ALA A 374 19.36 -20.79 -11.23
CA ALA A 374 18.34 -21.45 -10.43
C ALA A 374 18.80 -22.86 -10.12
N ILE A 375 19.23 -23.07 -8.87
CA ILE A 375 19.77 -24.34 -8.37
C ILE A 375 18.79 -24.86 -7.30
N PRO A 376 18.51 -26.18 -7.26
CA PRO A 376 17.78 -26.79 -6.15
C PRO A 376 18.39 -26.39 -4.80
N ILE A 377 17.55 -26.06 -3.81
CA ILE A 377 18.00 -25.51 -2.52
C ILE A 377 19.00 -26.46 -1.82
N GLU A 378 18.81 -27.76 -1.98
CA GLU A 378 19.66 -28.82 -1.43
C GLU A 378 21.08 -28.84 -2.00
N ASP A 379 21.28 -28.37 -3.24
CA ASP A 379 22.58 -28.39 -3.92
C ASP A 379 23.35 -27.08 -3.76
N VAL A 380 22.69 -26.00 -3.31
CA VAL A 380 23.31 -24.66 -3.19
C VAL A 380 24.55 -24.68 -2.27
N ASN A 381 24.51 -25.46 -1.19
CA ASN A 381 25.59 -25.55 -0.21
C ASN A 381 26.90 -26.13 -0.77
N ARG A 382 26.81 -27.03 -1.75
CA ARG A 382 27.93 -27.73 -2.38
C ARG A 382 28.31 -27.11 -3.73
N SER A 383 27.65 -26.02 -4.13
CA SER A 383 27.79 -25.42 -5.46
C SER A 383 28.63 -24.13 -5.46
N HIS A 384 29.32 -23.90 -6.57
CA HIS A 384 30.05 -22.66 -6.85
C HIS A 384 29.94 -22.24 -8.32
N LEU A 385 30.11 -20.94 -8.55
CA LEU A 385 30.19 -20.38 -9.89
C LEU A 385 31.64 -20.38 -10.36
N ARG A 386 31.86 -20.84 -11.58
CA ARG A 386 33.16 -20.84 -12.25
C ARG A 386 33.12 -19.92 -13.46
N PHE A 387 34.08 -19.01 -13.51
CA PHE A 387 34.29 -18.06 -14.60
C PHE A 387 35.61 -18.40 -15.29
N THR A 388 35.55 -18.74 -16.57
CA THR A 388 36.76 -19.04 -17.36
C THR A 388 36.93 -17.99 -18.45
N PHE A 389 38.18 -17.55 -18.65
CA PHE A 389 38.51 -16.51 -19.61
C PHE A 389 39.23 -17.10 -20.82
N ARG A 390 38.68 -16.85 -22.00
CA ARG A 390 39.26 -17.29 -23.28
C ARG A 390 39.48 -16.10 -24.21
N HIS A 391 40.57 -16.16 -24.97
CA HIS A 391 40.77 -15.21 -26.07
C HIS A 391 40.08 -15.74 -27.32
N ARG A 392 39.24 -14.92 -27.95
CA ARG A 392 38.61 -15.26 -29.24
C ARG A 392 39.32 -14.59 -30.41
N SER A 393 39.67 -15.37 -31.41
CA SER A 393 40.39 -14.94 -32.63
C SER A 393 39.42 -14.77 -33.80
N SER A 394 39.71 -13.85 -34.73
CA SER A 394 38.95 -13.70 -35.98
C SER A 394 39.08 -14.92 -36.91
N GLN A 395 40.19 -15.66 -36.81
CA GLN A 395 40.47 -16.87 -37.61
C GLN A 395 40.08 -18.14 -36.84
N ASP A 396 39.29 -19.02 -37.47
CA ASP A 396 38.70 -20.22 -36.85
C ASP A 396 39.76 -21.25 -36.40
N SER A 397 40.79 -21.48 -37.22
CA SER A 397 41.88 -22.42 -36.88
C SER A 397 42.66 -21.96 -35.64
N LYS A 398 42.94 -20.66 -35.54
CA LYS A 398 43.61 -20.07 -34.38
C LYS A 398 42.69 -20.06 -33.16
N ASP A 399 41.42 -19.71 -33.34
CA ASP A 399 40.41 -19.68 -32.26
C ASP A 399 40.25 -21.04 -31.58
N LYS A 400 40.18 -22.12 -32.37
CA LYS A 400 40.09 -23.50 -31.84
C LYS A 400 41.32 -23.95 -31.04
N SER A 401 42.48 -23.33 -31.29
CA SER A 401 43.72 -23.62 -30.57
C SER A 401 43.88 -22.79 -29.28
N GLU A 402 43.09 -21.73 -29.09
CA GLU A 402 43.16 -20.87 -27.91
C GLU A 402 42.57 -21.60 -26.70
N LYS A 403 43.41 -21.81 -25.68
CA LYS A 403 43.02 -22.42 -24.40
C LYS A 403 42.53 -21.36 -23.42
N ILE A 404 41.91 -21.83 -22.33
CA ILE A 404 41.58 -20.98 -21.18
C ILE A 404 42.89 -20.42 -20.62
N PHE A 405 42.96 -19.10 -20.44
CA PHE A 405 44.18 -18.44 -19.95
C PHE A 405 44.08 -18.00 -18.49
N ALA A 406 42.87 -17.93 -17.93
CA ALA A 406 42.63 -17.56 -16.55
C ALA A 406 41.27 -18.09 -16.05
N LEU A 407 41.11 -18.14 -14.73
CA LEU A 407 39.90 -18.57 -14.04
C LEU A 407 39.62 -17.70 -12.82
N ALA A 408 38.35 -17.45 -12.54
CA ALA A 408 37.86 -16.93 -11.27
C ALA A 408 36.69 -17.80 -10.79
N PHE A 409 36.41 -17.81 -9.49
CA PHE A 409 35.28 -18.56 -8.94
C PHE A 409 34.73 -17.89 -7.69
N VAL A 410 33.49 -18.22 -7.33
CA VAL A 410 32.89 -17.83 -6.05
C VAL A 410 31.96 -18.94 -5.54
N LYS A 411 32.06 -19.25 -4.24
CA LYS A 411 31.18 -20.23 -3.58
C LYS A 411 29.81 -19.60 -3.32
N LEU A 412 28.73 -20.35 -3.55
CA LEU A 412 27.37 -19.84 -3.32
C LEU A 412 26.98 -19.79 -1.85
N MET A 413 27.65 -20.59 -1.01
CA MET A 413 27.50 -20.59 0.44
C MET A 413 28.84 -20.30 1.11
N ARG A 414 28.80 -19.46 2.14
CA ARG A 414 29.97 -19.11 2.96
C ARG A 414 30.23 -20.21 4.00
N TYR A 415 31.40 -20.14 4.65
CA TYR A 415 31.81 -21.08 5.69
C TYR A 415 30.90 -21.05 6.94
N ASP A 416 30.23 -19.92 7.18
CA ASP A 416 29.24 -19.74 8.26
C ASP A 416 27.87 -20.35 7.93
N GLY A 417 27.70 -20.90 6.72
CA GLY A 417 26.46 -21.52 6.25
C GLY A 417 25.43 -20.54 5.69
N THR A 418 25.71 -19.23 5.67
CA THR A 418 24.89 -18.21 4.99
C THR A 418 25.16 -18.20 3.48
N THR A 419 24.22 -17.68 2.70
CA THR A 419 24.41 -17.50 1.26
C THR A 419 25.41 -16.39 0.94
N LEU A 420 25.93 -16.40 -0.29
CA LEU A 420 26.74 -15.32 -0.83
C LEU A 420 26.02 -13.98 -0.65
N ARG A 421 26.73 -12.97 -0.12
CA ARG A 421 26.17 -11.64 0.12
C ARG A 421 25.80 -10.95 -1.18
N ASP A 422 24.73 -10.17 -1.14
CA ASP A 422 24.35 -9.30 -2.25
C ASP A 422 25.36 -8.17 -2.46
N GLY A 423 25.54 -7.77 -3.71
CA GLY A 423 26.42 -6.66 -4.11
C GLY A 423 27.56 -7.08 -5.02
N GLU A 424 28.56 -6.20 -5.13
CA GLU A 424 29.71 -6.39 -5.99
C GLU A 424 30.80 -7.23 -5.32
N HIS A 425 31.40 -8.14 -6.08
CA HIS A 425 32.48 -9.02 -5.65
C HIS A 425 33.68 -8.86 -6.58
N ASP A 426 34.80 -8.42 -6.01
CA ASP A 426 36.10 -8.40 -6.69
C ASP A 426 36.75 -9.76 -6.59
N LEU A 427 36.63 -10.54 -7.67
CA LEU A 427 37.16 -11.90 -7.73
C LEU A 427 38.65 -11.90 -8.04
N ILE A 428 39.35 -12.90 -7.50
CA ILE A 428 40.75 -13.14 -7.81
C ILE A 428 40.83 -13.89 -9.15
N VAL A 429 41.67 -13.40 -10.05
CA VAL A 429 41.93 -14.02 -11.35
C VAL A 429 43.16 -14.91 -11.24
N TYR A 430 42.96 -16.22 -11.27
CA TYR A 430 44.02 -17.23 -11.22
C TYR A 430 44.53 -17.59 -12.61
N LYS A 431 45.85 -17.79 -12.73
CA LYS A 431 46.55 -18.29 -13.92
C LYS A 431 47.33 -19.55 -13.57
N ALA A 432 47.18 -20.59 -14.39
CA ALA A 432 47.89 -21.87 -14.29
C ALA A 432 47.76 -22.61 -15.64
N GLU A 433 48.34 -23.81 -15.74
CA GLU A 433 48.10 -24.71 -16.87
C GLU A 433 46.62 -25.11 -16.97
N ALA A 434 46.08 -25.21 -18.19
CA ALA A 434 44.64 -25.39 -18.42
C ALA A 434 44.02 -26.57 -17.65
N LYS A 435 44.68 -27.75 -17.65
CA LYS A 435 44.18 -28.94 -16.94
C LYS A 435 44.10 -28.75 -15.44
N LYS A 436 45.02 -27.95 -14.87
CA LYS A 436 45.08 -27.65 -13.45
C LYS A 436 44.08 -26.57 -13.04
N LEU A 437 43.85 -25.63 -13.95
CA LEU A 437 42.86 -24.57 -13.76
C LEU A 437 41.44 -25.15 -13.66
N GLU A 438 41.17 -26.23 -14.37
CA GLU A 438 39.85 -26.89 -14.39
C GLU A 438 39.59 -27.79 -13.16
N ASP A 439 40.60 -28.07 -12.33
CA ASP A 439 40.48 -28.94 -11.16
C ASP A 439 39.92 -28.19 -9.94
N ALA A 440 38.69 -28.56 -9.55
CA ALA A 440 37.96 -27.94 -8.44
C ALA A 440 38.66 -28.09 -7.09
N SER A 441 39.29 -29.25 -6.85
CA SER A 441 39.97 -29.52 -5.58
C SER A 441 41.13 -28.55 -5.34
N THR A 442 41.82 -28.15 -6.42
CA THR A 442 42.92 -27.19 -6.37
C THR A 442 42.43 -25.78 -6.00
N TYR A 443 41.48 -25.20 -6.75
CA TYR A 443 41.10 -23.80 -6.52
C TYR A 443 40.11 -23.58 -5.37
N LEU A 444 39.27 -24.56 -5.00
CA LEU A 444 38.29 -24.39 -3.91
C LEU A 444 38.93 -24.22 -2.53
N SER A 445 40.20 -24.62 -2.39
CA SER A 445 41.02 -24.39 -1.19
C SER A 445 41.55 -22.95 -1.09
N LEU A 446 41.56 -22.22 -2.21
CA LEU A 446 42.09 -20.86 -2.31
C LEU A 446 41.01 -19.80 -2.01
N PRO A 447 41.40 -18.57 -1.66
CA PRO A 447 40.46 -17.45 -1.52
C PRO A 447 39.76 -17.12 -2.85
N SER A 448 38.47 -16.82 -2.79
CA SER A 448 37.66 -16.49 -3.97
C SER A 448 37.68 -14.99 -4.32
N THR A 449 37.68 -14.14 -3.29
CA THR A 449 37.62 -12.67 -3.41
C THR A 449 38.86 -12.01 -2.84
N LYS A 450 39.13 -10.77 -3.25
CA LYS A 450 40.21 -9.96 -2.67
C LYS A 450 40.00 -9.69 -1.18
N ILE A 451 38.75 -9.50 -0.75
CA ILE A 451 38.40 -9.30 0.67
C ILE A 451 38.80 -10.54 1.49
N GLU A 452 38.46 -11.74 1.02
CA GLU A 452 38.83 -12.99 1.70
C GLU A 452 40.36 -13.19 1.78
N LEU A 453 41.11 -12.69 0.78
CA LEU A 453 42.57 -12.71 0.78
C LEU A 453 43.15 -11.78 1.86
N GLU A 454 42.56 -10.60 2.03
CA GLU A 454 42.95 -9.63 3.07
C GLU A 454 42.63 -10.14 4.48
N GLU A 455 41.43 -10.71 4.69
CA GLU A 455 40.99 -11.28 5.98
C GLU A 455 41.89 -12.41 6.49
N LYS A 456 42.44 -13.23 5.58
CA LYS A 456 43.37 -14.31 5.95
C LYS A 456 44.80 -13.84 6.27
N GLY A 457 45.03 -12.52 6.39
CA GLY A 457 46.30 -11.96 6.84
C GLY A 457 47.45 -12.06 5.82
N HIS A 458 47.17 -12.37 4.56
CA HIS A 458 48.19 -12.56 3.53
C HIS A 458 48.75 -11.24 2.96
N SER A 459 48.30 -10.09 3.46
CA SER A 459 48.71 -8.74 3.06
C SER A 459 49.80 -8.12 3.95
N ALA A 460 50.21 -8.76 5.06
CA ALA A 460 51.08 -8.15 6.07
C ALA A 460 52.60 -8.39 5.91
N THR A 461 53.05 -9.08 4.86
CA THR A 461 54.50 -9.19 4.58
C THR A 461 54.80 -8.67 3.18
N GLY A 462 55.64 -7.64 3.09
CA GLY A 462 55.96 -6.88 1.86
C GLY A 462 56.66 -7.63 0.73
N LYS A 463 56.39 -8.91 0.52
CA LYS A 463 56.74 -9.66 -0.69
C LYS A 463 55.48 -9.81 -1.54
N SER A 464 55.50 -9.31 -2.77
CA SER A 464 54.41 -9.49 -3.75
C SER A 464 54.08 -10.98 -3.89
N MET A 465 52.98 -11.40 -3.25
CA MET A 465 52.55 -12.79 -3.15
C MET A 465 51.88 -13.23 -4.46
N GLN A 466 52.66 -13.36 -5.53
CA GLN A 466 52.13 -13.72 -6.86
C GLN A 466 51.78 -15.21 -6.97
N ASN A 467 52.24 -16.08 -6.06
CA ASN A 467 51.97 -17.52 -6.08
C ASN A 467 51.34 -17.97 -4.77
N LEU A 468 50.12 -18.52 -4.83
CA LEU A 468 49.43 -19.14 -3.70
C LEU A 468 49.12 -20.60 -4.06
N GLY A 469 49.81 -21.52 -3.40
CA GLY A 469 49.84 -22.92 -3.84
C GLY A 469 50.50 -23.04 -5.21
N SER A 470 49.79 -23.68 -6.15
CA SER A 470 50.29 -23.91 -7.52
C SER A 470 49.63 -23.05 -8.61
N CYS A 471 48.85 -22.05 -8.18
CA CYS A 471 48.18 -21.08 -9.02
C CYS A 471 48.82 -19.71 -8.82
N THR A 472 49.00 -18.96 -9.91
CA THR A 472 49.52 -17.59 -9.88
C THR A 472 48.35 -16.60 -9.82
N ILE A 473 48.41 -15.66 -8.88
CA ILE A 473 47.45 -14.56 -8.76
C ILE A 473 47.81 -13.51 -9.82
N SER A 474 46.89 -13.28 -10.77
CA SER A 474 47.06 -12.29 -11.81
C SER A 474 46.87 -10.86 -11.28
N LYS A 475 47.48 -9.89 -11.97
CA LYS A 475 47.17 -8.45 -11.81
C LYS A 475 45.86 -8.05 -12.51
N ASP A 476 45.32 -8.92 -13.36
CA ASP A 476 44.03 -8.71 -14.02
C ASP A 476 42.91 -8.58 -12.96
N SER A 477 41.91 -7.76 -13.23
CA SER A 477 40.74 -7.60 -12.36
C SER A 477 39.48 -8.14 -13.01
N PHE A 478 38.60 -8.74 -12.21
CA PHE A 478 37.29 -9.18 -12.65
C PHE A 478 36.27 -8.95 -11.55
N GLN A 479 35.17 -8.29 -11.91
CA GLN A 479 34.14 -7.90 -10.97
C GLN A 479 32.79 -8.48 -11.41
N ILE A 480 32.08 -9.08 -10.46
CA ILE A 480 30.70 -9.52 -10.64
C ILE A 480 29.80 -8.81 -9.63
N SER A 481 28.49 -8.80 -9.87
CA SER A 481 27.50 -8.42 -8.87
C SER A 481 26.52 -9.57 -8.70
N THR A 482 26.16 -9.90 -7.46
CA THR A 482 25.16 -10.94 -7.16
C THR A 482 23.97 -10.38 -6.41
N LEU A 483 22.80 -10.96 -6.68
CA LEU A 483 21.57 -10.68 -5.95
C LEU A 483 20.85 -12.00 -5.71
N VAL A 484 20.76 -12.43 -4.45
CA VAL A 484 20.18 -13.70 -4.03
C VAL A 484 18.73 -13.48 -3.59
N CYS A 485 17.79 -14.00 -4.38
CA CYS A 485 16.37 -14.03 -4.06
C CYS A 485 15.97 -15.40 -3.52
N SER A 486 16.28 -15.67 -2.25
CA SER A 486 15.87 -16.91 -1.59
C SER A 486 14.88 -16.67 -0.45
N THR A 487 13.75 -17.38 -0.45
CA THR A 487 12.82 -17.44 0.69
C THR A 487 13.18 -18.56 1.67
N LYS A 488 14.25 -19.32 1.40
CA LYS A 488 14.71 -20.44 2.24
C LYS A 488 16.13 -20.31 2.77
N LEU A 489 16.98 -19.53 2.11
CA LEU A 489 18.37 -19.35 2.51
C LEU A 489 18.66 -17.88 2.83
N THR A 490 18.91 -17.60 4.11
CA THR A 490 19.21 -16.24 4.60
C THR A 490 20.69 -15.86 4.45
N GLN A 491 20.95 -14.55 4.32
CA GLN A 491 22.29 -13.95 4.39
C GLN A 491 22.67 -13.51 5.81
N ASN A 492 21.74 -13.57 6.76
CA ASN A 492 21.95 -13.14 8.13
C ASN A 492 22.32 -14.35 9.03
N VAL A 493 23.45 -14.26 9.71
CA VAL A 493 23.99 -15.33 10.56
C VAL A 493 23.11 -15.58 11.79
N ASP A 494 22.58 -14.52 12.42
CA ASP A 494 21.75 -14.64 13.62
C ASP A 494 20.41 -15.32 13.30
N LEU A 495 19.78 -14.95 12.19
CA LEU A 495 18.55 -15.59 11.70
C LEU A 495 18.81 -17.06 11.29
N LEU A 496 19.94 -17.33 10.62
CA LEU A 496 20.32 -18.70 10.26
C LEU A 496 20.51 -19.57 11.51
N GLY A 497 21.13 -19.03 12.56
CA GLY A 497 21.32 -19.72 13.83
C GLY A 497 20.00 -20.11 14.49
N LEU A 498 18.96 -19.28 14.34
CA LEU A 498 17.61 -19.61 14.79
C LEU A 498 16.94 -20.66 13.89
N LEU A 499 17.04 -20.53 12.56
CA LEU A 499 16.41 -21.48 11.63
C LEU A 499 17.04 -22.89 11.71
N LYS A 500 18.35 -22.96 11.97
CA LYS A 500 19.10 -24.21 12.17
C LYS A 500 19.35 -24.51 13.66
N TRP A 501 18.47 -24.07 14.54
CA TRP A 501 18.66 -24.19 15.99
C TRP A 501 18.92 -25.64 16.47
N ARG A 502 18.34 -26.63 15.79
CA ARG A 502 18.55 -28.07 16.09
C ARG A 502 19.99 -28.53 15.88
N SER A 503 20.77 -27.85 15.05
CA SER A 503 22.18 -28.18 14.81
C SER A 503 23.11 -27.74 15.94
N ASN A 504 22.71 -26.75 16.76
CA ASN A 504 23.54 -26.25 17.85
C ASN A 504 22.69 -25.67 19.00
N THR A 505 22.12 -26.55 19.81
CA THR A 505 21.20 -26.20 20.91
C THR A 505 21.85 -25.36 22.03
N ASN A 506 23.17 -25.45 22.19
CA ASN A 506 23.92 -24.71 23.21
C ASN A 506 23.89 -23.18 22.99
N LEU A 507 23.73 -22.73 21.74
CA LEU A 507 23.67 -21.30 21.39
C LEU A 507 22.25 -20.75 21.31
N LEU A 508 21.23 -21.58 21.61
CA LEU A 508 19.82 -21.23 21.40
C LEU A 508 19.39 -19.96 22.15
N GLN A 509 19.80 -19.83 23.41
CA GLN A 509 19.47 -18.66 24.23
C GLN A 509 20.07 -17.37 23.64
N GLN A 510 21.29 -17.46 23.09
CA GLN A 510 21.95 -16.35 22.42
C GLN A 510 21.25 -16.02 21.10
N ASN A 511 20.92 -17.03 20.28
CA ASN A 511 20.25 -16.85 18.99
C ASN A 511 18.88 -16.16 19.15
N LEU A 512 18.09 -16.54 20.16
CA LEU A 512 16.81 -15.90 20.47
C LEU A 512 16.97 -14.42 20.85
N LYS A 513 18.01 -14.08 21.62
CA LYS A 513 18.32 -12.67 21.97
C LYS A 513 18.83 -11.86 20.78
N GLN A 514 19.59 -12.48 19.87
CA GLN A 514 20.10 -11.78 18.68
C GLN A 514 19.02 -11.59 17.61
N LEU A 515 18.00 -12.47 17.54
CA LEU A 515 16.86 -12.30 16.63
C LEU A 515 16.21 -10.91 16.74
N MET A 516 16.08 -10.40 17.97
CA MET A 516 15.49 -9.07 18.24
C MET A 516 16.33 -7.90 17.72
N LYS A 517 17.55 -8.16 17.22
CA LYS A 517 18.44 -7.16 16.61
C LYS A 517 18.55 -7.30 15.08
N VAL A 518 17.97 -8.36 14.51
CA VAL A 518 17.97 -8.58 13.06
C VAL A 518 17.11 -7.51 12.38
N ASP A 519 17.53 -7.06 11.19
CA ASP A 519 16.72 -6.14 10.39
C ASP A 519 15.34 -6.76 10.11
N GLY A 520 14.28 -6.01 10.42
CA GLY A 520 12.91 -6.41 10.15
C GLY A 520 12.64 -6.82 8.71
N GLY A 521 13.35 -6.20 7.75
CA GLY A 521 13.27 -6.58 6.35
C GLY A 521 13.71 -8.01 6.06
N GLU A 522 14.63 -8.57 6.84
CA GLU A 522 15.04 -9.97 6.71
C GLU A 522 14.06 -10.89 7.45
N VAL A 523 13.63 -10.51 8.66
CA VAL A 523 12.66 -11.30 9.45
C VAL A 523 11.35 -11.52 8.68
N VAL A 524 10.81 -10.49 8.03
CA VAL A 524 9.55 -10.62 7.28
C VAL A 524 9.66 -11.50 6.03
N LYS A 525 10.85 -11.64 5.42
CA LYS A 525 11.06 -12.57 4.28
C LYS A 525 10.95 -14.02 4.71
N PHE A 526 11.39 -14.33 5.93
CA PHE A 526 11.37 -15.67 6.52
C PHE A 526 10.31 -15.80 7.61
N LEU A 527 9.25 -14.98 7.56
CA LEU A 527 8.29 -14.87 8.67
C LEU A 527 7.70 -16.23 9.06
N GLN A 528 7.28 -17.02 8.07
CA GLN A 528 6.75 -18.36 8.30
C GLN A 528 7.77 -19.27 8.98
N ASP A 529 8.97 -19.43 8.40
CA ASP A 529 10.00 -20.32 8.93
C ASP A 529 10.50 -19.85 10.32
N THR A 530 10.51 -18.54 10.57
CA THR A 530 10.87 -17.94 11.87
C THR A 530 9.82 -18.25 12.93
N LEU A 531 8.53 -18.07 12.64
CA LEU A 531 7.44 -18.41 13.56
C LEU A 531 7.41 -19.92 13.84
N ASP A 532 7.56 -20.75 12.80
CA ASP A 532 7.63 -22.20 12.95
C ASP A 532 8.81 -22.62 13.82
N ALA A 533 9.99 -22.00 13.65
CA ALA A 533 11.14 -22.25 14.52
C ALA A 533 10.85 -21.87 15.98
N LEU A 534 10.28 -20.68 16.22
CA LEU A 534 9.95 -20.18 17.56
C LEU A 534 8.96 -21.10 18.30
N PHE A 535 7.86 -21.49 17.63
CA PHE A 535 6.89 -22.40 18.23
C PHE A 535 7.45 -23.80 18.44
N ASN A 536 8.26 -24.33 17.51
CA ASN A 536 8.92 -25.61 17.69
C ASN A 536 9.90 -25.59 18.88
N ILE A 537 10.66 -24.51 19.07
CA ILE A 537 11.56 -24.33 20.22
C ILE A 537 10.78 -24.38 21.53
N MET A 538 9.64 -23.68 21.61
CA MET A 538 8.77 -23.66 22.79
C MET A 538 8.16 -25.04 23.10
N MET A 539 7.84 -25.82 22.06
CA MET A 539 7.24 -27.15 22.22
C MET A 539 8.29 -28.23 22.59
N GLU A 540 9.47 -28.20 21.97
CA GLU A 540 10.52 -29.21 22.19
C GLU A 540 11.28 -28.98 23.52
N ASN A 541 11.37 -27.74 24.02
CA ASN A 541 12.04 -27.42 25.29
C ASN A 541 11.03 -27.22 26.44
N SER A 542 10.07 -28.14 26.57
CA SER A 542 8.92 -27.96 27.45
C SER A 542 9.26 -27.81 28.94
N GLU A 543 10.42 -28.32 29.37
CA GLU A 543 10.88 -28.35 30.77
C GLU A 543 11.49 -27.03 31.27
N SER A 544 11.83 -26.09 30.38
CA SER A 544 12.56 -24.86 30.73
C SER A 544 11.72 -23.60 30.49
N GLU A 545 11.29 -22.95 31.57
CA GLU A 545 10.53 -21.68 31.53
C GLU A 545 11.35 -20.51 30.94
N THR A 546 12.67 -20.64 30.90
CA THR A 546 13.56 -19.61 30.35
C THR A 546 13.39 -19.42 28.84
N PHE A 547 13.19 -20.51 28.09
CA PHE A 547 12.94 -20.43 26.65
C PHE A 547 11.53 -19.97 26.33
N ASP A 548 10.54 -20.33 27.16
CA ASP A 548 9.15 -19.85 27.03
C ASP A 548 9.10 -18.31 27.06
N THR A 549 9.87 -17.69 27.97
CA THR A 549 9.95 -16.22 28.09
C THR A 549 10.63 -15.58 26.88
N LEU A 550 11.78 -16.11 26.45
CA LEU A 550 12.52 -15.57 25.29
C LEU A 550 11.76 -15.71 23.97
N VAL A 551 11.05 -16.82 23.78
CA VAL A 551 10.18 -17.00 22.61
C VAL A 551 9.00 -16.03 22.66
N PHE A 552 8.40 -15.80 23.82
CA PHE A 552 7.35 -14.80 23.97
C PHE A 552 7.83 -13.39 23.59
N ASP A 553 9.00 -12.98 24.09
CA ASP A 553 9.60 -11.68 23.76
C ASP A 553 9.90 -11.55 22.26
N ALA A 554 10.40 -12.62 21.63
CA ALA A 554 10.62 -12.68 20.19
C ALA A 554 9.32 -12.58 19.38
N LEU A 555 8.24 -13.23 19.83
CA LEU A 555 6.92 -13.12 19.20
C LEU A 555 6.35 -11.71 19.33
N VAL A 556 6.48 -11.06 20.49
CA VAL A 556 6.08 -9.66 20.70
C VAL A 556 6.89 -8.73 19.79
N PHE A 557 8.19 -8.96 19.66
CA PHE A 557 9.05 -8.23 18.72
C PHE A 557 8.56 -8.35 17.28
N ILE A 558 8.27 -9.57 16.80
CA ILE A 558 7.78 -9.81 15.44
C ILE A 558 6.41 -9.15 15.21
N ILE A 559 5.49 -9.27 16.17
CA ILE A 559 4.16 -8.63 16.08
C ILE A 559 4.29 -7.11 16.09
N GLY A 560 5.15 -6.55 16.95
CA GLY A 560 5.45 -5.12 17.00
C GLY A 560 6.06 -4.61 15.70
N LEU A 561 6.91 -5.43 15.07
CA LEU A 561 7.51 -5.14 13.76
C LEU A 561 6.45 -5.07 12.67
N ILE A 562 5.49 -6.01 12.65
CA ILE A 562 4.38 -6.02 11.68
C ILE A 562 3.36 -4.91 11.95
N ALA A 563 3.21 -4.49 13.20
CA ALA A 563 2.36 -3.35 13.58
C ALA A 563 2.94 -1.99 13.14
N ASP A 564 4.24 -1.91 12.87
CA ASP A 564 4.88 -0.72 12.31
C ASP A 564 4.34 -0.41 10.91
N ARG A 565 4.10 0.88 10.62
CA ARG A 565 3.68 1.37 9.29
C ARG A 565 4.59 0.86 8.16
N LYS A 566 5.89 0.66 8.45
CA LYS A 566 6.86 0.16 7.47
C LYS A 566 6.54 -1.27 7.00
N PHE A 567 5.94 -2.11 7.84
CA PHE A 567 5.69 -3.53 7.55
C PHE A 567 4.21 -3.94 7.67
N GLN A 568 3.30 -2.98 7.87
CA GLN A 568 1.85 -3.24 8.01
C GLN A 568 1.24 -4.05 6.86
N HIS A 569 1.82 -3.98 5.66
CA HIS A 569 1.42 -4.78 4.49
C HIS A 569 1.68 -6.30 4.65
N PHE A 570 2.43 -6.72 5.67
CA PHE A 570 2.60 -8.13 6.05
C PHE A 570 1.52 -8.65 7.02
N ASN A 571 0.57 -7.83 7.48
CA ASN A 571 -0.55 -8.31 8.29
C ASN A 571 -1.35 -9.46 7.61
N PRO A 572 -1.69 -9.39 6.31
CA PRO A 572 -2.33 -10.50 5.61
C PRO A 572 -1.49 -11.79 5.58
N VAL A 573 -0.16 -11.67 5.56
CA VAL A 573 0.78 -12.80 5.60
C VAL A 573 0.72 -13.48 6.96
N LEU A 574 0.76 -12.69 8.05
CA LEU A 574 0.61 -13.19 9.42
C LEU A 574 -0.76 -13.85 9.64
N GLU A 575 -1.84 -13.22 9.18
CA GLU A 575 -3.19 -13.82 9.25
C GLU A 575 -3.27 -15.15 8.50
N THR A 576 -2.67 -15.22 7.31
CA THR A 576 -2.65 -16.45 6.51
C THR A 576 -1.86 -17.55 7.19
N TYR A 577 -0.73 -17.21 7.82
CA TYR A 577 0.03 -18.14 8.65
C TYR A 577 -0.83 -18.70 9.79
N ILE A 578 -1.46 -17.82 10.57
CA ILE A 578 -2.32 -18.21 11.72
C ILE A 578 -3.46 -19.13 11.27
N LYS A 579 -4.11 -18.81 10.14
CA LYS A 579 -5.28 -19.57 9.66
C LYS A 579 -4.93 -20.90 8.98
N LYS A 580 -3.79 -20.98 8.25
CA LYS A 580 -3.50 -22.10 7.34
C LYS A 580 -2.25 -22.91 7.68
N HIS A 581 -1.28 -22.34 8.39
CA HIS A 581 0.05 -22.97 8.60
C HIS A 581 0.39 -23.21 10.06
N PHE A 582 -0.21 -22.47 10.99
CA PHE A 582 0.04 -22.64 12.42
C PHE A 582 -0.37 -24.03 12.90
N SER A 583 0.58 -24.74 13.51
CA SER A 583 0.44 -26.15 13.91
C SER A 583 0.63 -26.41 15.41
N ALA A 584 1.08 -25.42 16.18
CA ALA A 584 1.42 -25.58 17.61
C ALA A 584 0.19 -25.40 18.53
N THR A 585 -0.71 -26.39 18.54
CA THR A 585 -2.01 -26.34 19.23
C THR A 585 -1.93 -26.13 20.76
N LEU A 586 -0.83 -26.51 21.42
CA LEU A 586 -0.65 -26.34 22.86
C LEU A 586 0.13 -25.08 23.26
N ALA A 587 0.67 -24.33 22.29
CA ALA A 587 1.49 -23.14 22.57
C ALA A 587 0.75 -22.08 23.39
N TYR A 588 -0.57 -21.95 23.21
CA TYR A 588 -1.39 -20.99 23.97
C TYR A 588 -1.30 -21.19 25.49
N THR A 589 -1.12 -22.42 25.98
CA THR A 589 -1.02 -22.70 27.43
C THR A 589 0.24 -22.09 28.03
N LYS A 590 1.38 -22.27 27.35
CA LYS A 590 2.67 -21.68 27.72
C LYS A 590 2.68 -20.17 27.54
N LEU A 591 2.16 -19.66 26.42
CA LEU A 591 2.05 -18.21 26.18
C LEU A 591 1.17 -17.52 27.22
N THR A 592 0.03 -18.12 27.58
CA THR A 592 -0.87 -17.57 28.62
C THR A 592 -0.19 -17.59 29.98
N LYS A 593 0.63 -18.61 30.28
CA LYS A 593 1.41 -18.67 31.52
C LYS A 593 2.46 -17.55 31.58
N VAL A 594 3.23 -17.34 30.51
CA VAL A 594 4.22 -16.25 30.43
C VAL A 594 3.55 -14.87 30.49
N LEU A 595 2.45 -14.68 29.75
CA LEU A 595 1.65 -13.45 29.80
C LEU A 595 1.12 -13.19 31.22
N LYS A 596 0.60 -14.22 31.89
CA LYS A 596 0.16 -14.13 33.28
C LYS A 596 1.32 -13.72 34.18
N THR A 597 2.50 -14.33 34.03
CA THR A 597 3.71 -13.91 34.77
C THR A 597 4.07 -12.45 34.52
N TYR A 598 3.96 -11.95 33.29
CA TYR A 598 4.19 -10.54 32.98
C TYR A 598 3.13 -9.62 33.59
N VAL A 599 1.86 -10.01 33.56
CA VAL A 599 0.73 -9.24 34.15
C VAL A 599 0.79 -9.26 35.68
N ASP A 600 1.03 -10.41 36.29
CA ASP A 600 1.17 -10.57 37.75
C ASP A 600 2.40 -9.81 38.27
N ASN A 601 3.46 -9.68 37.46
CA ASN A 601 4.63 -8.86 37.79
C ASN A 601 4.54 -7.41 37.27
N ALA A 602 3.47 -7.04 36.55
CA ALA A 602 3.24 -5.65 36.14
C ALA A 602 2.98 -4.74 37.35
N GLU A 603 2.48 -5.31 38.46
CA GLU A 603 2.29 -4.63 39.75
C GLU A 603 3.60 -4.37 40.52
N LYS A 604 4.74 -4.95 40.10
CA LYS A 604 6.06 -4.70 40.73
C LYS A 604 6.81 -3.49 40.17
N CYS A 605 6.13 -2.62 39.43
CA CYS A 605 6.54 -1.23 39.30
C CYS A 605 5.54 -0.37 40.08
N GLY A 606 6.01 0.28 41.15
CA GLY A 606 5.15 1.12 42.00
C GLY A 606 4.37 2.16 41.19
N ILE A 607 3.16 2.46 41.66
CA ILE A 607 2.18 3.45 41.18
C ILE A 607 1.09 2.89 40.25
N THR A 608 0.28 1.92 40.67
CA THR A 608 -1.02 1.64 40.00
C THR A 608 -2.08 1.04 40.94
N ASP A 609 -2.27 1.56 42.16
CA ASP A 609 -3.19 0.93 43.13
C ASP A 609 -4.28 1.85 43.72
N GLN A 610 -4.81 2.80 42.95
CA GLN A 610 -5.96 3.62 43.38
C GLN A 610 -6.90 4.07 42.25
N LEU A 611 -7.40 3.21 41.39
CA LEU A 611 -8.56 3.51 40.54
C LEU A 611 -9.11 2.16 40.14
N PHE A 612 -10.18 1.63 40.72
CA PHE A 612 -11.50 1.71 40.11
C PHE A 612 -12.57 1.26 41.13
N LYS A 613 -13.21 2.25 41.78
CA LYS A 613 -14.63 2.26 42.24
C LYS A 613 -14.89 3.57 43.02
N GLY A 614 -15.03 4.68 42.29
CA GLY A 614 -15.49 5.97 42.83
C GLY A 614 -16.77 6.43 42.13
N PRO A 615 -17.54 7.38 42.70
CA PRO A 615 -18.84 7.80 42.19
C PRO A 615 -18.68 8.50 40.83
N THR A 616 -19.14 7.83 39.76
CA THR A 616 -19.01 8.26 38.36
C THR A 616 -19.35 9.73 38.14
N GLN A 617 -20.35 10.25 38.87
CA GLN A 617 -20.77 11.65 38.83
C GLN A 617 -19.64 12.62 39.20
N ARG A 618 -18.91 12.37 40.30
CA ARG A 618 -17.79 13.24 40.72
C ARG A 618 -16.63 13.20 39.72
N HIS A 619 -16.37 12.05 39.12
CA HIS A 619 -15.34 11.92 38.09
C HIS A 619 -15.70 12.66 36.80
N VAL A 620 -16.95 12.58 36.35
CA VAL A 620 -17.45 13.36 35.20
C VAL A 620 -17.33 14.87 35.47
N GLN A 621 -17.65 15.32 36.68
CA GLN A 621 -17.47 16.71 37.08
C GLN A 621 -16.00 17.16 37.00
N ILE A 622 -15.05 16.37 37.51
CA ILE A 622 -13.61 16.68 37.45
C ILE A 622 -13.12 16.72 35.99
N ILE A 623 -13.53 15.75 35.17
CA ILE A 623 -13.20 15.68 33.75
C ILE A 623 -13.70 16.94 33.03
N MET A 624 -14.95 17.33 33.30
CA MET A 624 -15.55 18.53 32.75
C MET A 624 -14.77 19.79 33.18
N GLU A 625 -14.49 19.96 34.47
CA GLU A 625 -13.81 21.14 35.00
C GLU A 625 -12.37 21.29 34.47
N LYS A 626 -11.65 20.18 34.28
CA LYS A 626 -10.24 20.19 33.89
C LYS A 626 -10.01 20.14 32.38
N LEU A 627 -10.85 19.41 31.63
CA LEU A 627 -10.58 19.10 30.22
C LEU A 627 -11.48 19.86 29.25
N LEU A 628 -12.74 20.13 29.58
CA LEU A 628 -13.69 20.72 28.62
C LEU A 628 -13.17 22.06 28.06
N ARG A 629 -12.67 22.95 28.93
CA ARG A 629 -12.10 24.24 28.50
C ARG A 629 -10.87 24.08 27.60
N THR A 630 -9.97 23.18 27.98
CA THR A 630 -8.70 22.94 27.26
C THR A 630 -8.98 22.38 25.88
N VAL A 631 -9.86 21.38 25.80
CA VAL A 631 -10.29 20.78 24.52
C VAL A 631 -10.95 21.83 23.64
N ASN A 632 -11.88 22.63 24.18
CA ASN A 632 -12.56 23.68 23.43
C ASN A 632 -11.57 24.72 22.86
N ARG A 633 -10.67 25.25 23.69
CA ARG A 633 -9.66 26.23 23.22
C ARG A 633 -8.74 25.65 22.15
N THR A 634 -8.41 24.37 22.28
CA THR A 634 -7.56 23.68 21.33
C THR A 634 -8.27 23.55 19.97
N VAL A 635 -9.53 23.13 19.96
CA VAL A 635 -10.36 23.06 18.73
C VAL A 635 -10.48 24.43 18.06
N ILE A 636 -10.71 25.49 18.84
CA ILE A 636 -10.81 26.86 18.32
C ILE A 636 -9.48 27.34 17.72
N SER A 637 -8.35 26.99 18.34
CA SER A 637 -7.02 27.39 17.89
C SER A 637 -6.51 26.61 16.67
N MET A 638 -7.05 25.41 16.44
CA MET A 638 -6.64 24.56 15.33
C MET A 638 -7.26 25.07 14.02
N GLY A 639 -6.44 25.17 12.97
CA GLY A 639 -6.92 25.44 11.62
C GLY A 639 -7.80 24.31 11.09
N ARG A 640 -8.70 24.66 10.16
CA ARG A 640 -9.71 23.75 9.59
C ARG A 640 -9.10 22.53 8.88
N ASP A 641 -7.87 22.64 8.39
CA ASP A 641 -7.15 21.58 7.66
C ASP A 641 -6.41 20.57 8.57
N SER A 642 -6.51 20.69 9.89
CA SER A 642 -5.78 19.83 10.83
C SER A 642 -6.39 18.43 10.94
N GLU A 643 -5.60 17.39 10.66
CA GLU A 643 -6.01 15.98 10.80
C GLU A 643 -6.49 15.61 12.21
N LEU A 644 -6.08 16.37 13.23
CA LEU A 644 -6.40 16.10 14.64
C LEU A 644 -7.74 16.70 15.08
N ILE A 645 -8.33 17.62 14.30
CA ILE A 645 -9.53 18.36 14.71
C ILE A 645 -10.70 17.41 15.01
N GLY A 646 -10.88 16.38 14.19
CA GLY A 646 -11.93 15.36 14.38
C GLY A 646 -11.79 14.57 15.69
N SER A 647 -10.55 14.30 16.12
CA SER A 647 -10.29 13.61 17.40
C SER A 647 -10.67 14.47 18.60
N PHE A 648 -10.30 15.76 18.57
CA PHE A 648 -10.65 16.68 19.65
C PHE A 648 -12.16 16.96 19.70
N VAL A 649 -12.84 17.07 18.54
CA VAL A 649 -14.31 17.19 18.47
C VAL A 649 -15.01 15.94 19.02
N ALA A 650 -14.50 14.73 18.72
CA ALA A 650 -15.02 13.50 19.29
C ALA A 650 -14.87 13.43 20.82
N CYS A 651 -13.71 13.83 21.35
CA CYS A 651 -13.47 13.93 22.80
C CYS A 651 -14.39 14.95 23.48
N MET A 652 -14.51 16.14 22.88
CA MET A 652 -15.39 17.20 23.35
C MET A 652 -16.85 16.73 23.42
N THR A 653 -17.32 16.06 22.37
CA THR A 653 -18.66 15.48 22.28
C THR A 653 -18.88 14.40 23.33
N ALA A 654 -17.88 13.55 23.58
CA ALA A 654 -17.96 12.51 24.60
C ALA A 654 -18.11 13.09 26.00
N ILE A 655 -17.40 14.18 26.33
CA ILE A 655 -17.53 14.87 27.62
C ILE A 655 -18.96 15.41 27.78
N LEU A 656 -19.47 16.15 26.79
CA LEU A 656 -20.83 16.71 26.82
C LEU A 656 -21.92 15.64 26.93
N ARG A 657 -21.75 14.48 26.26
CA ARG A 657 -22.69 13.36 26.29
C ARG A 657 -22.82 12.72 27.69
N GLN A 658 -21.74 12.73 28.47
CA GLN A 658 -21.70 12.11 29.80
C GLN A 658 -22.14 13.06 30.92
N MET A 659 -22.32 14.35 30.63
CA MET A 659 -22.85 15.32 31.60
C MET A 659 -24.36 15.12 31.80
N GLU A 660 -24.81 15.40 33.02
CA GLU A 660 -26.20 15.28 33.47
C GLU A 660 -26.65 16.66 34.00
N ASP A 661 -27.94 16.85 34.27
CA ASP A 661 -28.52 18.15 34.66
C ASP A 661 -27.76 18.81 35.83
N TYR A 662 -27.32 18.01 36.81
CA TYR A 662 -26.47 18.47 37.91
C TYR A 662 -25.13 19.08 37.45
N HIS A 663 -24.45 18.42 36.50
CA HIS A 663 -23.17 18.88 35.98
C HIS A 663 -23.33 20.18 35.20
N TYR A 664 -24.44 20.35 34.47
CA TYR A 664 -24.78 21.59 33.78
C TYR A 664 -25.10 22.70 34.77
N ALA A 665 -25.93 22.44 35.80
CA ALA A 665 -26.20 23.42 36.86
C ALA A 665 -24.92 23.86 37.59
N HIS A 666 -24.01 22.93 37.87
CA HIS A 666 -22.71 23.23 38.48
C HIS A 666 -21.79 24.01 37.54
N LEU A 667 -21.74 23.63 36.26
CA LEU A 667 -21.05 24.41 35.24
C LEU A 667 -21.62 25.83 35.27
N ILE A 668 -22.95 26.00 35.11
CA ILE A 668 -23.76 27.28 35.12
C ILE A 668 -23.40 28.15 36.32
N LYS A 669 -23.40 27.57 37.52
CA LYS A 669 -23.05 28.28 38.76
C LYS A 669 -21.60 28.79 38.78
N THR A 670 -20.70 28.12 38.08
CA THR A 670 -19.27 28.45 37.98
C THR A 670 -18.96 29.39 36.78
N PHE A 671 -19.94 29.70 35.90
CA PHE A 671 -19.76 30.49 34.66
C PHE A 671 -19.42 31.97 34.84
N GLY A 672 -19.50 32.54 36.05
CA GLY A 672 -19.24 33.96 36.28
C GLY A 672 -17.89 34.47 35.74
N LYS A 673 -16.94 33.58 35.42
CA LYS A 673 -15.60 33.88 34.86
C LYS A 673 -15.35 33.47 33.39
N MET A 674 -16.32 32.89 32.65
CA MET A 674 -16.11 32.31 31.30
C MET A 674 -17.08 32.82 30.21
N ARG A 675 -17.26 34.14 30.10
CA ARG A 675 -18.28 34.73 29.19
C ARG A 675 -17.99 34.61 27.68
N SER A 676 -16.76 34.34 27.24
CA SER A 676 -16.38 34.31 25.82
C SER A 676 -16.14 32.90 25.26
N ASP A 677 -15.73 31.94 26.08
CA ASP A 677 -15.13 30.69 25.58
C ASP A 677 -16.20 29.68 25.10
N VAL A 678 -17.39 29.62 25.71
CA VAL A 678 -18.42 28.63 25.36
C VAL A 678 -19.11 28.94 24.04
N VAL A 679 -19.36 30.20 23.74
CA VAL A 679 -19.96 30.63 22.47
C VAL A 679 -19.08 30.22 21.29
N VAL A 680 -17.79 30.54 21.37
CA VAL A 680 -16.81 30.21 20.33
C VAL A 680 -16.59 28.69 20.24
N SER A 681 -16.76 28.00 21.38
CA SER A 681 -16.79 26.54 21.39
C SER A 681 -17.94 26.08 20.49
N VAL A 682 -19.19 26.46 20.80
CA VAL A 682 -20.41 25.99 20.10
C VAL A 682 -20.45 26.39 18.62
N THR A 683 -20.03 27.61 18.24
CA THR A 683 -19.92 28.02 16.82
C THR A 683 -18.90 27.18 16.04
N SER A 684 -17.82 26.71 16.70
CA SER A 684 -16.85 25.79 16.08
C SER A 684 -17.40 24.36 15.91
N PHE A 685 -18.45 23.95 16.65
CA PHE A 685 -19.12 22.65 16.43
C PHE A 685 -20.10 22.66 15.26
N ILE A 686 -20.63 23.84 14.88
CA ILE A 686 -21.67 23.97 13.84
C ILE A 686 -21.07 24.25 12.45
N SER A 687 -19.76 24.46 12.37
CA SER A 687 -19.08 24.64 11.08
C SER A 687 -18.16 23.47 10.70
N PRO A 688 -18.63 22.20 10.62
CA PRO A 688 -17.87 21.16 9.96
C PRO A 688 -18.04 21.32 8.44
N GLN A 689 -17.37 22.30 7.85
CA GLN A 689 -17.00 22.23 6.44
C GLN A 689 -15.59 21.67 6.37
N ASP A 690 -15.53 20.35 6.23
CA ASP A 690 -15.03 19.72 5.02
C ASP A 690 -14.97 18.21 5.25
N SER A 691 -15.61 17.47 4.34
CA SER A 691 -15.58 16.01 4.23
C SER A 691 -16.36 15.22 5.30
N LEU A 692 -17.60 14.83 4.96
CA LEU A 692 -18.09 13.43 4.97
C LEU A 692 -17.84 12.46 6.16
N VAL A 693 -17.43 12.89 7.36
CA VAL A 693 -16.92 11.96 8.39
C VAL A 693 -17.88 11.68 9.56
N TYR A 694 -18.93 12.46 9.75
CA TYR A 694 -19.99 12.12 10.69
C TYR A 694 -21.23 11.70 9.92
N SER A 695 -21.57 10.41 9.99
CA SER A 695 -22.86 9.93 9.49
C SER A 695 -23.97 10.90 9.92
N SER A 696 -24.82 11.35 8.99
CA SER A 696 -25.96 12.26 9.25
C SER A 696 -26.70 11.90 10.55
N ARG A 697 -26.77 10.62 10.90
CA ARG A 697 -27.35 10.07 12.14
C ARG A 697 -26.73 10.56 13.45
N MET A 698 -25.40 10.70 13.52
CA MET A 698 -24.72 11.18 14.73
C MET A 698 -24.86 12.68 14.88
N PHE A 699 -24.77 13.39 13.76
CA PHE A 699 -24.93 14.83 13.69
C PHE A 699 -26.32 15.25 14.20
N CYS A 700 -27.38 14.62 13.67
CA CYS A 700 -28.76 14.89 14.06
C CYS A 700 -28.99 14.77 15.58
N ARG A 701 -28.61 13.62 16.17
CA ARG A 701 -28.87 13.36 17.60
C ARG A 701 -27.99 14.20 18.53
N TYR A 702 -26.76 14.50 18.10
CA TYR A 702 -25.84 15.37 18.83
C TYR A 702 -26.41 16.77 18.94
N ALA A 703 -26.87 17.29 17.81
CA ALA A 703 -27.33 18.66 17.76
C ALA A 703 -28.68 18.89 18.42
N GLU A 704 -29.61 17.93 18.35
CA GLU A 704 -30.87 17.99 19.10
C GLU A 704 -30.60 18.14 20.61
N LYS A 705 -29.73 17.29 21.18
CA LYS A 705 -29.36 17.37 22.60
C LYS A 705 -28.57 18.64 22.93
N ALA A 706 -27.60 19.01 22.12
CA ALA A 706 -26.81 20.23 22.34
C ALA A 706 -27.74 21.46 22.34
N PHE A 707 -28.68 21.53 21.41
CA PHE A 707 -29.62 22.63 21.28
C PHE A 707 -30.58 22.73 22.48
N GLN A 708 -31.16 21.61 22.88
CA GLN A 708 -32.06 21.54 24.05
C GLN A 708 -31.34 22.05 25.32
N ARG A 709 -30.07 21.72 25.49
CA ARG A 709 -29.27 22.15 26.64
C ARG A 709 -28.81 23.61 26.57
N ILE A 710 -28.56 24.14 25.38
CA ILE A 710 -28.29 25.58 25.21
C ILE A 710 -29.54 26.39 25.54
N ASN A 711 -30.72 25.90 25.17
CA ASN A 711 -32.00 26.51 25.53
C ASN A 711 -32.21 26.54 27.06
N ASP A 712 -31.92 25.44 27.75
CA ASP A 712 -31.93 25.37 29.22
C ASP A 712 -30.96 26.39 29.85
N ILE A 713 -29.75 26.55 29.29
CA ILE A 713 -28.75 27.51 29.78
C ILE A 713 -29.21 28.96 29.56
N CYS A 714 -29.75 29.26 28.38
CA CYS A 714 -30.17 30.62 28.03
C CYS A 714 -31.42 31.05 28.80
N SER A 715 -32.37 30.14 29.04
CA SER A 715 -33.55 30.39 29.88
C SER A 715 -33.20 30.64 31.35
N CYS A 716 -32.13 30.02 31.89
CA CYS A 716 -31.68 30.23 33.26
C CYS A 716 -30.85 31.52 33.48
N LEU A 717 -30.33 32.15 32.42
CA LEU A 717 -29.43 33.30 32.47
C LEU A 717 -30.10 34.59 31.97
N SER A 718 -31.25 34.94 32.56
CA SER A 718 -32.00 36.16 32.27
C SER A 718 -31.12 37.42 32.47
N GLY A 719 -30.68 38.04 31.36
CA GLY A 719 -29.91 39.29 31.36
C GLY A 719 -28.59 39.31 30.56
N ALA A 720 -28.17 38.20 29.95
CA ALA A 720 -26.91 38.13 29.19
C ALA A 720 -27.09 38.40 27.67
N PHE A 721 -27.27 39.67 27.25
CA PHE A 721 -27.54 40.05 25.85
C PHE A 721 -26.68 39.34 24.79
N GLN A 722 -25.36 39.26 25.02
CA GLN A 722 -24.44 38.60 24.08
C GLN A 722 -24.75 37.10 23.91
N LEU A 723 -25.16 36.42 24.99
CA LEU A 723 -25.46 34.99 24.95
C LEU A 723 -26.71 34.69 24.11
N TRP A 724 -27.73 35.55 24.24
CA TRP A 724 -28.96 35.46 23.45
C TRP A 724 -28.69 35.72 21.97
N ASN A 725 -27.86 36.71 21.65
CA ASN A 725 -27.46 37.00 20.27
C ASN A 725 -26.78 35.78 19.63
N ASN A 726 -25.81 35.22 20.34
CA ASN A 726 -25.07 34.05 19.90
C ASN A 726 -25.96 32.80 19.77
N TYR A 727 -26.95 32.65 20.66
CA TYR A 727 -27.92 31.55 20.57
C TYR A 727 -28.69 31.60 19.25
N PHE A 728 -29.25 32.76 18.89
CA PHE A 728 -30.02 32.89 17.64
C PHE A 728 -29.15 32.63 16.41
N HIS A 729 -27.96 33.24 16.31
CA HIS A 729 -27.05 32.97 15.20
C HIS A 729 -26.67 31.49 15.09
N LEU A 730 -26.40 30.85 16.23
CA LEU A 730 -26.08 29.43 16.27
C LEU A 730 -27.27 28.55 15.86
N ALA A 731 -28.47 28.90 16.30
CA ALA A 731 -29.69 28.18 15.98
C ALA A 731 -30.02 28.23 14.49
N VAL A 732 -29.85 29.40 13.88
CA VAL A 732 -30.04 29.57 12.43
C VAL A 732 -28.94 28.86 11.65
N ALA A 733 -27.66 29.02 12.04
CA ALA A 733 -26.54 28.31 11.41
C ALA A 733 -26.72 26.78 11.50
N PHE A 734 -27.32 26.29 12.58
CA PHE A 734 -27.68 24.89 12.71
C PHE A 734 -28.75 24.47 11.70
N LEU A 735 -29.89 25.19 11.68
CA LEU A 735 -31.03 24.88 10.81
C LEU A 735 -30.71 24.94 9.32
N THR A 736 -29.71 25.73 8.92
CA THR A 736 -29.30 25.96 7.53
C THR A 736 -28.25 24.97 7.02
N GLN A 737 -27.72 24.06 7.84
CA GLN A 737 -26.73 23.07 7.39
C GLN A 737 -27.26 22.11 6.34
N GLU A 738 -26.41 21.75 5.38
CA GLU A 738 -26.73 20.81 4.28
C GLU A 738 -27.20 19.44 4.78
N SER A 739 -26.68 18.98 5.93
CA SER A 739 -27.04 17.69 6.53
C SER A 739 -28.49 17.63 7.02
N LEU A 740 -29.13 18.78 7.25
CA LEU A 740 -30.52 18.93 7.66
C LEU A 740 -31.47 19.30 6.51
N GLN A 741 -30.94 19.66 5.34
CA GLN A 741 -31.75 19.96 4.15
C GLN A 741 -32.22 18.66 3.50
N LEU A 742 -33.25 18.05 4.11
CA LEU A 742 -33.77 16.73 3.75
C LEU A 742 -34.27 16.63 2.30
N GLU A 743 -34.61 17.75 1.69
CA GLU A 743 -34.97 17.92 0.28
C GLU A 743 -33.84 17.58 -0.69
N ASN A 744 -32.57 17.73 -0.28
CA ASN A 744 -31.41 17.40 -1.10
C ASN A 744 -31.10 15.89 -1.10
N PHE A 745 -31.74 15.12 -0.21
CA PHE A 745 -31.52 13.68 -0.11
C PHE A 745 -32.49 12.87 -0.98
N SER A 746 -32.02 11.70 -1.42
CA SER A 746 -32.88 10.72 -2.08
C SER A 746 -34.09 10.34 -1.20
N SER A 747 -35.22 10.03 -1.84
CA SER A 747 -36.49 9.70 -1.16
C SER A 747 -36.33 8.59 -0.11
N ALA A 748 -35.46 7.61 -0.37
CA ALA A 748 -35.17 6.51 0.56
C ALA A 748 -34.33 6.94 1.77
N LYS A 749 -33.35 7.84 1.58
CA LYS A 749 -32.53 8.38 2.67
C LYS A 749 -33.38 9.31 3.55
N ARG A 750 -34.15 10.20 2.92
CA ARG A 750 -35.12 11.10 3.60
C ARG A 750 -36.11 10.31 4.47
N ALA A 751 -36.76 9.29 3.94
CA ALA A 751 -37.73 8.48 4.69
C ALA A 751 -37.09 7.79 5.91
N LYS A 752 -35.86 7.27 5.79
CA LYS A 752 -35.14 6.66 6.92
C LYS A 752 -34.79 7.66 8.02
N ILE A 753 -34.41 8.88 7.64
CA ILE A 753 -34.06 9.93 8.61
C ILE A 753 -35.34 10.37 9.36
N LEU A 754 -36.41 10.68 8.62
CA LEU A 754 -37.69 11.09 9.20
C LEU A 754 -38.29 10.03 10.14
N ASN A 755 -38.26 8.75 9.74
CA ASN A 755 -38.80 7.68 10.57
C ASN A 755 -38.02 7.47 11.88
N LYS A 756 -36.74 7.86 11.94
CA LYS A 756 -35.90 7.62 13.13
C LYS A 756 -35.76 8.85 14.03
N TYR A 757 -35.66 10.05 13.46
CA TYR A 757 -35.37 11.29 14.20
C TYR A 757 -36.45 12.36 14.07
N GLY A 758 -37.44 12.17 13.19
CA GLY A 758 -38.36 13.24 12.80
C GLY A 758 -37.64 14.34 12.00
N ASP A 759 -38.32 15.47 11.80
CA ASP A 759 -37.72 16.68 11.24
C ASP A 759 -37.33 17.61 12.39
N MET A 760 -36.04 17.61 12.76
CA MET A 760 -35.54 18.42 13.87
C MET A 760 -35.65 19.92 13.58
N ARG A 761 -35.74 20.32 12.30
CA ARG A 761 -35.89 21.73 11.93
C ARG A 761 -37.17 22.32 12.51
N ARG A 762 -38.24 21.52 12.52
CA ARG A 762 -39.53 21.89 13.13
C ARG A 762 -39.41 22.13 14.63
N GLN A 763 -38.78 21.20 15.37
CA GLN A 763 -38.66 21.30 16.83
C GLN A 763 -37.83 22.52 17.24
N ILE A 764 -36.67 22.72 16.59
CA ILE A 764 -35.77 23.82 16.90
C ILE A 764 -36.38 25.17 16.49
N GLY A 765 -37.13 25.22 15.38
CA GLY A 765 -37.90 26.40 15.00
C GLY A 765 -38.90 26.86 16.06
N PHE A 766 -39.57 25.92 16.73
CA PHE A 766 -40.47 26.25 17.83
C PHE A 766 -39.72 26.79 19.05
N GLU A 767 -38.56 26.22 19.38
CA GLU A 767 -37.72 26.73 20.49
C GLU A 767 -37.20 28.15 20.20
N ILE A 768 -36.75 28.42 18.97
CA ILE A 768 -36.33 29.78 18.54
C ILE A 768 -37.49 30.77 18.71
N ARG A 769 -38.69 30.38 18.26
CA ARG A 769 -39.90 31.20 18.39
C ARG A 769 -40.24 31.49 19.85
N ASP A 770 -40.29 30.46 20.69
CA ASP A 770 -40.64 30.60 22.09
C ASP A 770 -39.61 31.46 22.83
N MET A 771 -38.33 31.29 22.49
CA MET A 771 -37.25 32.10 23.02
C MET A 771 -37.35 33.56 22.57
N TRP A 772 -37.71 33.82 21.31
CA TRP A 772 -37.94 35.18 20.81
C TRP A 772 -39.04 35.90 21.61
N TYR A 773 -40.16 35.22 21.89
CA TYR A 773 -41.23 35.81 22.68
C TYR A 773 -40.84 36.06 24.15
N ASN A 774 -39.94 35.24 24.70
CA ASN A 774 -39.41 35.41 26.06
C ASN A 774 -38.43 36.59 26.24
N LEU A 775 -37.97 37.24 25.16
CA LEU A 775 -37.06 38.40 25.24
C LEU A 775 -37.69 39.64 25.88
N GLY A 776 -39.02 39.76 25.92
CA GLY A 776 -39.73 40.90 26.52
C GLY A 776 -39.29 42.26 25.94
N GLN A 777 -38.93 43.22 26.80
CA GLN A 777 -38.54 44.59 26.40
C GLN A 777 -37.16 44.66 25.70
N HIS A 778 -36.41 43.55 25.64
CA HIS A 778 -35.07 43.52 25.06
C HIS A 778 -35.06 43.29 23.55
N LYS A 779 -36.20 42.89 22.96
CA LYS A 779 -36.37 42.61 21.53
C LYS A 779 -35.82 43.71 20.63
N ILE A 780 -36.08 44.97 20.95
CA ILE A 780 -35.66 46.15 20.16
C ILE A 780 -34.15 46.21 19.89
N LYS A 781 -33.32 45.67 20.80
CA LYS A 781 -31.85 45.66 20.63
C LYS A 781 -31.35 44.60 19.66
N PHE A 782 -32.17 43.58 19.37
CA PHE A 782 -31.81 42.46 18.51
C PHE A 782 -32.32 42.61 17.08
N ILE A 783 -33.30 43.50 16.82
CA ILE A 783 -33.97 43.61 15.51
C ILE A 783 -32.96 43.80 14.36
N PRO A 784 -32.00 44.74 14.39
CA PRO A 784 -31.07 44.93 13.27
C PRO A 784 -30.28 43.67 12.90
N GLU A 785 -29.77 42.95 13.90
CA GLU A 785 -28.87 41.82 13.68
C GLU A 785 -29.63 40.51 13.40
N MET A 786 -30.88 40.39 13.85
CA MET A 786 -31.67 39.15 13.79
C MET A 786 -32.58 39.04 12.57
N VAL A 787 -32.86 40.13 11.84
CA VAL A 787 -33.70 40.10 10.63
C VAL A 787 -33.11 39.15 9.58
N GLY A 788 -31.80 39.24 9.30
CA GLY A 788 -31.14 38.36 8.32
C GLY A 788 -31.19 36.86 8.70
N PRO A 789 -30.71 36.47 9.90
CA PRO A 789 -30.77 35.07 10.34
C PRO A 789 -32.19 34.50 10.37
N ILE A 790 -33.18 35.25 10.85
CA ILE A 790 -34.57 34.78 10.87
C ILE A 790 -35.11 34.64 9.45
N LEU A 791 -34.70 35.51 8.52
CA LEU A 791 -35.02 35.36 7.10
C LEU A 791 -34.45 34.07 6.50
N GLU A 792 -33.17 33.77 6.71
CA GLU A 792 -32.57 32.50 6.25
C GLU A 792 -33.35 31.28 6.74
N MET A 793 -33.78 31.29 8.01
CA MET A 793 -34.58 30.22 8.60
C MET A 793 -35.97 30.11 7.96
N THR A 794 -36.64 31.23 7.69
CA THR A 794 -37.98 31.23 7.10
C THR A 794 -37.98 30.75 5.64
N LEU A 795 -36.85 30.87 4.93
CA LEU A 795 -36.72 30.41 3.54
C LEU A 795 -36.54 28.88 3.41
N ILE A 796 -36.22 28.18 4.51
CA ILE A 796 -36.12 26.70 4.53
C ILE A 796 -37.46 26.08 4.08
N PRO A 797 -37.45 25.09 3.14
CA PRO A 797 -38.67 24.48 2.59
C PRO A 797 -39.31 23.46 3.53
N GLU A 798 -39.68 23.91 4.73
CA GLU A 798 -40.43 23.16 5.73
C GLU A 798 -41.65 23.97 6.18
N THR A 799 -42.85 23.41 6.02
CA THR A 799 -44.11 24.15 6.12
C THR A 799 -44.43 24.57 7.55
N GLU A 800 -44.17 23.72 8.54
CA GLU A 800 -44.53 24.00 9.93
C GLU A 800 -43.57 25.01 10.56
N LEU A 801 -42.28 24.94 10.23
CA LEU A 801 -41.24 25.91 10.56
C LEU A 801 -41.61 27.29 10.04
N ARG A 802 -41.98 27.40 8.75
CA ARG A 802 -42.41 28.67 8.13
C ARG A 802 -43.58 29.29 8.89
N LYS A 803 -44.64 28.51 9.15
CA LYS A 803 -45.81 29.01 9.90
C LYS A 803 -45.46 29.48 11.32
N ALA A 804 -44.47 28.86 11.95
CA ALA A 804 -44.06 29.20 13.31
C ALA A 804 -43.16 30.44 13.38
N THR A 805 -42.36 30.69 12.35
CA THR A 805 -41.27 31.67 12.37
C THR A 805 -41.58 32.96 11.62
N ILE A 806 -42.37 32.91 10.54
CA ILE A 806 -42.81 34.13 9.83
C ILE A 806 -43.54 35.14 10.76
N PRO A 807 -44.36 34.75 11.77
CA PRO A 807 -45.01 35.73 12.66
C PRO A 807 -44.02 36.56 13.50
N ILE A 808 -42.78 36.10 13.64
CA ILE A 808 -41.73 36.82 14.36
C ILE A 808 -41.45 38.17 13.69
N PHE A 809 -41.52 38.25 12.36
CA PHE A 809 -41.35 39.52 11.64
C PHE A 809 -42.43 40.54 12.00
N PHE A 810 -43.67 40.09 12.20
CA PHE A 810 -44.74 40.97 12.64
C PHE A 810 -44.51 41.50 14.07
N ASP A 811 -44.06 40.63 14.98
CA ASP A 811 -43.68 41.02 16.34
C ASP A 811 -42.47 41.98 16.37
N MET A 812 -41.49 41.79 15.47
CA MET A 812 -40.38 42.74 15.28
C MET A 812 -40.89 44.13 14.89
N MET A 813 -41.75 44.22 13.87
CA MET A 813 -42.35 45.48 13.42
C MET A 813 -43.13 46.16 14.54
N GLN A 814 -43.97 45.40 15.26
CA GLN A 814 -44.72 45.94 16.39
C GLN A 814 -43.77 46.45 17.50
N CYS A 815 -42.73 45.70 17.84
CA CYS A 815 -41.80 46.08 18.89
C CYS A 815 -41.03 47.36 18.53
N GLU A 816 -40.59 47.50 17.28
CA GLU A 816 -39.95 48.72 16.78
C GLU A 816 -40.88 49.92 16.86
N PHE A 817 -42.12 49.78 16.41
CA PHE A 817 -43.09 50.86 16.41
C PHE A 817 -43.45 51.34 17.82
N HIS A 818 -43.65 50.41 18.76
CA HIS A 818 -43.94 50.77 20.15
C HIS A 818 -42.76 51.49 20.81
N SER A 819 -41.53 51.19 20.41
CA SER A 819 -40.31 51.75 21.01
C SER A 819 -39.84 53.06 20.36
N THR A 820 -39.92 53.16 19.03
CA THR A 820 -39.30 54.24 18.24
C THR A 820 -40.31 55.08 17.46
N ARG A 821 -41.58 54.64 17.35
CA ARG A 821 -42.62 55.20 16.47
C ARG A 821 -42.23 55.20 14.98
N SER A 822 -41.29 54.33 14.58
CA SER A 822 -40.81 54.13 13.21
C SER A 822 -40.72 52.64 12.89
N PHE A 823 -40.61 52.30 11.61
CA PHE A 823 -40.34 50.95 11.08
C PHE A 823 -39.06 50.89 10.22
N GLN A 824 -38.33 52.00 10.11
CA GLN A 824 -37.24 52.15 9.15
C GLN A 824 -36.08 51.18 9.43
N MET A 825 -35.87 50.77 10.68
CA MET A 825 -34.78 49.86 11.03
C MET A 825 -35.04 48.45 10.50
N PHE A 826 -36.24 47.92 10.78
CA PHE A 826 -36.68 46.64 10.25
C PHE A 826 -36.81 46.65 8.72
N GLU A 827 -37.45 47.69 8.16
CA GLU A 827 -37.70 47.84 6.72
C GLU A 827 -36.38 47.82 5.93
N ASN A 828 -35.39 48.61 6.34
CA ASN A 828 -34.11 48.67 5.64
C ASN A 828 -33.34 47.33 5.70
N GLU A 829 -33.33 46.67 6.86
CA GLU A 829 -32.63 45.38 7.00
C GLU A 829 -33.31 44.26 6.21
N ILE A 830 -34.65 44.17 6.25
CA ILE A 830 -35.34 43.06 5.58
C ILE A 830 -35.26 43.19 4.06
N ILE A 831 -35.35 44.40 3.50
CA ILE A 831 -35.19 44.64 2.07
C ILE A 831 -33.79 44.22 1.63
N THR A 832 -32.76 44.70 2.33
CA THR A 832 -31.35 44.42 1.99
C THR A 832 -31.03 42.92 2.02
N LYS A 833 -31.60 42.19 2.99
CA LYS A 833 -31.36 40.75 3.14
C LYS A 833 -32.21 39.90 2.21
N LEU A 834 -33.45 40.30 1.92
CA LEU A 834 -34.34 39.57 1.02
C LEU A 834 -33.81 39.54 -0.41
N ASP A 835 -33.28 40.67 -0.90
CA ASP A 835 -32.68 40.73 -2.24
C ASP A 835 -31.50 39.75 -2.35
N HIS A 836 -30.62 39.72 -1.34
CA HIS A 836 -29.47 38.80 -1.31
C HIS A 836 -29.87 37.32 -1.30
N GLU A 837 -30.85 36.95 -0.46
CA GLU A 837 -31.25 35.56 -0.29
C GLU A 837 -32.06 35.03 -1.49
N VAL A 838 -32.89 35.86 -2.09
CA VAL A 838 -33.68 35.50 -3.28
C VAL A 838 -32.80 35.41 -4.53
N GLU A 839 -31.82 36.31 -4.70
CA GLU A 839 -30.77 36.17 -5.74
C GLU A 839 -29.94 34.89 -5.54
N GLY A 840 -29.76 34.45 -4.30
CA GLY A 840 -29.16 33.16 -3.92
C GLY A 840 -29.99 31.93 -4.27
N GLY A 841 -31.17 32.10 -4.88
CA GLY A 841 -32.07 31.01 -5.27
C GLY A 841 -32.89 30.42 -4.12
N ARG A 842 -32.98 31.13 -2.97
CA ARG A 842 -33.78 30.72 -1.82
C ARG A 842 -35.14 31.42 -1.83
N GLY A 843 -36.22 30.63 -1.79
CA GLY A 843 -37.62 31.11 -1.88
C GLY A 843 -38.45 30.30 -2.88
N ASP A 844 -39.73 30.12 -2.58
CA ASP A 844 -40.68 29.38 -3.44
C ASP A 844 -42.09 30.01 -3.40
N GLU A 845 -42.96 29.57 -4.31
CA GLU A 845 -44.35 30.09 -4.40
C GLU A 845 -45.13 29.84 -3.10
N GLN A 846 -44.81 28.77 -2.38
CA GLN A 846 -45.45 28.44 -1.11
C GLN A 846 -45.08 29.46 -0.02
N TYR A 847 -43.83 29.93 0.02
CA TYR A 847 -43.37 30.97 0.92
C TYR A 847 -44.13 32.27 0.68
N LYS A 848 -44.24 32.70 -0.59
CA LYS A 848 -45.00 33.90 -0.98
C LYS A 848 -46.46 33.84 -0.49
N VAL A 849 -47.14 32.72 -0.73
CA VAL A 849 -48.54 32.53 -0.30
C VAL A 849 -48.67 32.53 1.23
N LEU A 850 -47.69 32.01 1.96
CA LEU A 850 -47.70 32.02 3.43
C LEU A 850 -47.43 33.42 3.99
N PHE A 851 -46.57 34.19 3.33
CA PHE A 851 -46.26 35.56 3.70
C PHE A 851 -47.44 36.50 3.43
N ASP A 852 -48.11 36.36 2.27
CA ASP A 852 -49.31 37.14 1.90
C ASP A 852 -50.55 36.87 2.79
N LYS A 853 -50.55 35.74 3.51
CA LYS A 853 -51.66 35.32 4.37
C LYS A 853 -51.56 35.83 5.81
N MET A 854 -50.44 36.45 6.18
CA MET A 854 -50.33 37.25 7.41
C MET A 854 -50.77 38.68 7.16
#